data_AF-A0A928I1T2-F1
#
_entry.id   AF-A0A928I1T2-F1
#
_cell.length_a   1.000
_cell.length_b   1.000
_cell.length_c   1.000
_cell.angle_alpha   90.00
_cell.angle_beta   90.00
_cell.angle_gamma   90.00
#
_symmetry.space_group_name_H-M   'P 1'
#
loop_
_entity.id
_entity.type
_entity.pdbx_description
1 polymer ?
#
loop_
_entity_poly.entity_id
_entity_poly.type
_entity_poly.pdbx_seq_one_letter_code
_entity_poly.pdbx_strand_id
1 'polypeptide(L)'
;MKTSPIRRFSLLMAVCLLFTLLAPSASAFNHYPYWALQAAYGNAVSSGDDDALLRACEGIVSLYADFPDADASYRVEVPSLQAAAVYEKRGQYRDALRMYEAYKACLEVRNRFVNEDVSERLLYAEAFLDAYAYTEPTVYAHASRAADVPYYGAKHEPQAGTYAGMCSYAGAPYDTSLSNGYLLYATFESESFQSFEWVLPKTDASYLLEAAWNLPHAYTEQGAIEYLNRIAGGSLDSYIRGDLQYLNGLRQCKVLLRFAAEVNVWGVNNLYKASGQLEEFKTAYIKAFRHIHDLAETYAPNVAMVYSPNDISNLYVTHNDFYPGDDYVDWVGFSSYGNLSDEATGQHADMNDTYYKRGLYENQLVKIMDIVRAYGDRKPILVSECGFMYRSDSSRQTEEHAKRALETFYAYINMLYPQVKAVFYFNADAGGECFSLHSNRAMASAYAEAVRSNRVMADTLAGRSSGYTRLETLNEVRSDLTLSVYAAYPGSPSLQVEYLVDGQRASLTDRIPYTCTIPASMLGAGSHSLKVITRAGESEYTKSFTLHVQSDGTVSAEAILHEGGRATCSAKAVCTVCGQPYGEIDPNAHAVSSVWSFSDGRHYHICENGCGTLFDAVACSGGAADCVNKAVCAVCGHPYGSLSEHQPQNRFTTLDGRHARRCQTAGCTAVFDEGACADSDSDRICDICFGAMPIKAPETTAVSETAATAESTTASTEATASPESNASSSQAEASVSLPSPDSSDSPQATAAPAEPKSTSPAFESEPESEEELTDSSPSNGTLLPLVGLAALSLIVVAVVLWRLVRKW
;
A
#
# COMPACT_ATOMS: atom_id res chain seq x y z
N MET A 1 45.18 20.24 58.60
CA MET A 1 43.71 20.47 58.74
C MET A 1 42.95 19.25 58.22
N LYS A 2 41.74 18.96 58.73
CA LYS A 2 40.89 17.87 58.22
C LYS A 2 39.98 18.39 57.10
N THR A 3 40.18 17.97 55.86
CA THR A 3 39.20 18.16 54.78
C THR A 3 38.09 17.11 54.90
N SER A 4 36.82 17.54 54.83
CA SER A 4 35.68 16.66 55.10
C SER A 4 35.41 15.66 53.96
N PRO A 5 34.82 14.48 54.26
CA PRO A 5 34.50 13.47 53.23
C PRO A 5 33.55 13.99 52.14
N ILE A 6 32.74 15.00 52.46
CA ILE A 6 31.80 15.67 51.54
C ILE A 6 32.52 16.13 50.26
N ARG A 7 33.71 16.75 50.35
CA ARG A 7 34.46 17.19 49.17
C ARG A 7 34.95 16.05 48.26
N ARG A 8 35.15 14.84 48.79
CA ARG A 8 35.46 13.66 47.96
C ARG A 8 34.21 13.12 47.27
N PHE A 9 33.07 13.14 47.97
CA PHE A 9 31.79 12.72 47.40
C PHE A 9 31.32 13.66 46.27
N SER A 10 31.44 14.98 46.45
CA SER A 10 31.12 15.96 45.39
C SER A 10 32.00 15.79 44.16
N LEU A 11 33.28 15.45 44.32
CA LEU A 11 34.18 15.24 43.17
C LEU A 11 33.86 13.94 42.43
N LEU A 12 33.55 12.84 43.14
CA LEU A 12 33.06 11.62 42.49
C LEU A 12 31.73 11.86 41.76
N MET A 13 30.77 12.56 42.37
CA MET A 13 29.50 12.92 41.71
C MET A 13 29.72 13.76 40.44
N ALA A 14 30.64 14.73 40.46
CA ALA A 14 30.96 15.53 39.29
C ALA A 14 31.61 14.68 38.16
N VAL A 15 32.51 13.76 38.50
CA VAL A 15 33.14 12.85 37.53
C VAL A 15 32.12 11.84 36.98
N CYS A 16 31.23 11.29 37.81
CA CYS A 16 30.15 10.42 37.35
C CYS A 16 29.16 11.17 36.46
N LEU A 17 28.77 12.40 36.80
CA LEU A 17 27.91 13.23 35.95
C LEU A 17 28.57 13.54 34.59
N LEU A 18 29.86 13.86 34.57
CA LEU A 18 30.63 14.04 33.34
C LEU A 18 30.70 12.75 32.52
N PHE A 19 30.88 11.58 33.14
CA PHE A 19 30.83 10.30 32.42
C PHE A 19 29.43 9.95 31.91
N THR A 20 28.34 10.32 32.59
CA THR A 20 26.97 10.16 32.05
C THR A 20 26.60 11.18 30.98
N LEU A 21 27.34 12.29 30.87
CA LEU A 21 27.17 13.32 29.82
C LEU A 21 28.16 13.16 28.65
N LEU A 22 29.17 12.28 28.80
CA LEU A 22 30.16 11.94 27.77
C LEU A 22 30.14 10.47 27.35
N ALA A 23 29.24 9.67 27.92
CA ALA A 23 28.73 8.48 27.26
C ALA A 23 27.74 8.95 26.17
N PRO A 24 28.07 8.88 24.87
CA PRO A 24 27.09 9.18 23.84
C PRO A 24 25.96 8.15 23.92
N SER A 25 24.72 8.63 23.97
CA SER A 25 23.56 7.78 23.68
C SER A 25 23.75 7.19 22.28
N ALA A 26 24.03 5.89 22.19
CA ALA A 26 24.50 5.24 20.96
C ALA A 26 23.48 5.25 19.80
N SER A 27 22.25 5.71 20.03
CA SER A 27 21.21 5.98 19.03
C SER A 27 21.37 7.31 18.30
N ALA A 28 22.06 8.31 18.86
CA ALA A 28 21.97 9.70 18.38
C ALA A 28 22.88 10.08 17.20
N PHE A 29 23.85 9.23 16.82
CA PHE A 29 24.95 9.63 15.92
C PHE A 29 25.05 8.92 14.56
N ASN A 30 24.20 7.93 14.25
CA ASN A 30 24.31 7.16 12.99
C ASN A 30 23.49 7.71 11.80
N HIS A 31 22.56 8.66 12.00
CA HIS A 31 21.62 9.09 10.95
C HIS A 31 22.05 10.36 10.19
N TYR A 32 23.34 10.49 9.83
CA TYR A 32 23.81 11.53 8.91
C TYR A 32 23.02 11.58 7.57
N PRO A 33 22.70 10.47 6.88
CA PRO A 33 21.91 10.53 5.65
C PRO A 33 20.48 11.04 5.87
N TYR A 34 19.84 10.75 7.01
CA TYR A 34 18.46 11.21 7.28
C TYR A 34 18.35 12.73 7.27
N TRP A 35 19.27 13.45 7.93
CA TRP A 35 19.19 14.91 8.00
C TRP A 35 19.39 15.58 6.64
N ALA A 36 20.19 14.98 5.75
CA ALA A 36 20.31 15.43 4.37
C ALA A 36 19.01 15.21 3.57
N LEU A 37 18.39 14.03 3.71
CA LEU A 37 17.11 13.70 3.07
C LEU A 37 15.96 14.56 3.61
N GLN A 38 15.90 14.80 4.93
CA GLN A 38 14.89 15.64 5.56
C GLN A 38 15.01 17.11 5.13
N ALA A 39 16.23 17.60 4.89
CA ALA A 39 16.47 18.91 4.31
C ALA A 39 16.04 18.97 2.83
N ALA A 40 16.31 17.92 2.04
CA ALA A 40 15.85 17.82 0.67
C ALA A 40 14.30 17.78 0.57
N TYR A 41 13.65 16.99 1.43
CA TYR A 41 12.20 16.94 1.62
C TYR A 41 11.63 18.34 1.93
N GLY A 42 12.16 19.02 2.96
CA GLY A 42 11.69 20.35 3.35
C GLY A 42 11.84 21.40 2.25
N ASN A 43 12.92 21.33 1.47
CA ASN A 43 13.11 22.18 0.29
C ASN A 43 12.09 21.85 -0.82
N ALA A 44 11.89 20.57 -1.14
CA ALA A 44 10.98 20.12 -2.20
C ALA A 44 9.51 20.47 -1.92
N VAL A 45 9.06 20.29 -0.66
CA VAL A 45 7.73 20.74 -0.19
C VAL A 45 7.60 22.26 -0.31
N SER A 46 8.66 23.01 -0.02
CA SER A 46 8.67 24.48 -0.12
C SER A 46 8.69 25.00 -1.56
N SER A 47 9.21 24.22 -2.51
CA SER A 47 9.28 24.60 -3.94
C SER A 47 8.16 24.04 -4.81
N GLY A 48 7.38 23.06 -4.31
CA GLY A 48 6.41 22.32 -5.13
C GLY A 48 7.07 21.43 -6.19
N ASP A 49 8.29 20.93 -5.92
CA ASP A 49 9.01 20.04 -6.82
C ASP A 49 8.65 18.58 -6.48
N ASP A 50 7.60 18.06 -7.11
CA ASP A 50 7.13 16.67 -6.98
C ASP A 50 8.27 15.64 -7.19
N ASP A 51 9.22 15.95 -8.07
CA ASP A 51 10.31 15.06 -8.45
C ASP A 51 11.41 15.02 -7.37
N ALA A 52 11.75 16.17 -6.79
CA ALA A 52 12.61 16.24 -5.62
C ALA A 52 11.93 15.68 -4.36
N LEU A 53 10.60 15.82 -4.27
CA LEU A 53 9.81 15.29 -3.17
C LEU A 53 9.82 13.76 -3.17
N LEU A 54 9.51 13.12 -4.31
CA LEU A 54 9.63 11.66 -4.44
C LEU A 54 11.04 11.16 -4.11
N ARG A 55 12.09 11.79 -4.67
CA ARG A 55 13.49 11.41 -4.37
C ARG A 55 13.82 11.50 -2.88
N ALA A 56 13.31 12.50 -2.18
CA ALA A 56 13.53 12.66 -0.75
C ALA A 56 12.71 11.65 0.08
N CYS A 57 11.43 11.45 -0.24
CA CYS A 57 10.56 10.51 0.45
C CYS A 57 11.04 9.06 0.28
N GLU A 58 11.32 8.61 -0.95
CA GLU A 58 11.85 7.27 -1.22
C GLU A 58 13.18 7.02 -0.48
N GLY A 59 14.04 8.04 -0.41
CA GLY A 59 15.28 7.96 0.36
C GLY A 59 15.04 7.81 1.87
N ILE A 60 14.02 8.47 2.43
CA ILE A 60 13.63 8.33 3.84
C ILE A 60 13.02 6.95 4.09
N VAL A 61 12.06 6.50 3.28
CA VAL A 61 11.42 5.18 3.40
C VAL A 61 12.48 4.07 3.31
N SER A 62 13.35 4.14 2.30
CA SER A 62 14.44 3.16 2.10
C SER A 62 15.45 3.13 3.24
N LEU A 63 15.74 4.27 3.87
CA LEU A 63 16.70 4.36 4.99
C LEU A 63 16.21 3.64 6.27
N TYR A 64 14.90 3.41 6.39
CA TYR A 64 14.28 2.77 7.57
C TYR A 64 13.53 1.47 7.23
N ALA A 65 13.66 0.94 6.01
CA ALA A 65 12.92 -0.26 5.56
C ALA A 65 13.11 -1.48 6.49
N ASP A 66 14.33 -1.68 7.01
CA ASP A 66 14.67 -2.77 7.95
C ASP A 66 14.41 -2.42 9.44
N PHE A 67 13.99 -1.18 9.75
CA PHE A 67 13.99 -0.63 11.10
C PHE A 67 12.62 -0.05 11.53
N PRO A 68 11.53 -0.83 11.60
CA PRO A 68 10.22 -0.38 12.09
C PRO A 68 10.17 -0.24 13.63
N ASP A 69 11.02 0.64 14.17
CA ASP A 69 10.94 1.09 15.57
C ASP A 69 10.14 2.41 15.71
N ALA A 70 9.90 2.83 16.94
CA ALA A 70 9.12 4.03 17.23
C ALA A 70 9.71 5.31 16.60
N ASP A 71 11.03 5.52 16.67
CA ASP A 71 11.71 6.72 16.16
C ASP A 71 11.70 6.74 14.62
N ALA A 72 11.88 5.58 13.98
CA ALA A 72 11.70 5.43 12.54
C ALA A 72 10.27 5.72 12.08
N SER A 73 9.25 5.23 12.80
CA SER A 73 7.84 5.42 12.42
C SER A 73 7.44 6.89 12.31
N TYR A 74 7.93 7.75 13.22
CA TYR A 74 7.72 9.21 13.16
C TYR A 74 8.39 9.88 11.94
N ARG A 75 9.44 9.27 11.38
CA ARG A 75 10.20 9.80 10.23
C ARG A 75 9.63 9.33 8.89
N VAL A 76 9.03 8.15 8.85
CA VAL A 76 8.54 7.52 7.61
C VAL A 76 7.07 7.83 7.32
N GLU A 77 6.22 8.02 8.34
CA GLU A 77 4.76 8.18 8.17
C GLU A 77 4.38 9.31 7.19
N VAL A 78 4.84 10.55 7.42
CA VAL A 78 4.44 11.70 6.60
C VAL A 78 5.07 11.68 5.19
N PRO A 79 6.38 11.40 5.02
CA PRO A 79 6.96 11.24 3.68
C PRO A 79 6.30 10.15 2.84
N SER A 80 5.88 9.03 3.45
CA SER A 80 5.13 7.97 2.74
C SER A 80 3.80 8.50 2.19
N LEU A 81 2.99 9.14 3.03
CA LEU A 81 1.70 9.69 2.61
C LEU A 81 1.84 10.78 1.52
N GLN A 82 2.88 11.62 1.59
CA GLN A 82 3.14 12.61 0.54
C GLN A 82 3.64 11.98 -0.77
N ALA A 83 4.49 10.95 -0.71
CA ALA A 83 4.90 10.22 -1.90
C ALA A 83 3.72 9.50 -2.55
N ALA A 84 2.83 8.88 -1.75
CA ALA A 84 1.61 8.27 -2.24
C ALA A 84 0.79 9.25 -3.09
N ALA A 85 0.49 10.44 -2.54
CA ALA A 85 -0.27 11.49 -3.24
C ALA A 85 0.35 11.91 -4.59
N VAL A 86 1.68 12.01 -4.66
CA VAL A 86 2.40 12.34 -5.91
C VAL A 86 2.37 11.16 -6.90
N TYR A 87 2.46 9.93 -6.42
CA TYR A 87 2.31 8.74 -7.26
C TYR A 87 0.88 8.60 -7.81
N GLU A 88 -0.17 8.87 -7.02
CA GLU A 88 -1.55 8.90 -7.52
C GLU A 88 -1.74 9.90 -8.66
N LYS A 89 -1.25 11.13 -8.45
CA LYS A 89 -1.29 12.25 -9.40
C LYS A 89 -0.59 11.94 -10.73
N ARG A 90 0.33 10.97 -10.73
CA ARG A 90 1.05 10.45 -11.91
C ARG A 90 0.41 9.18 -12.49
N GLY A 91 -0.67 8.66 -11.91
CA GLY A 91 -1.24 7.35 -12.27
C GLY A 91 -0.33 6.17 -11.93
N GLN A 92 0.65 6.35 -11.04
CA GLN A 92 1.65 5.36 -10.66
C GLN A 92 1.16 4.51 -9.47
N TYR A 93 0.00 3.87 -9.67
CA TYR A 93 -0.81 3.28 -8.59
C TYR A 93 -0.11 2.20 -7.75
N ARG A 94 0.89 1.50 -8.28
CA ARG A 94 1.65 0.49 -7.52
C ARG A 94 2.56 1.12 -6.47
N ASP A 95 3.21 2.22 -6.83
CA ASP A 95 4.07 2.96 -5.91
C ASP A 95 3.24 3.73 -4.88
N ALA A 96 2.07 4.24 -5.27
CA ALA A 96 1.10 4.77 -4.32
C ALA A 96 0.67 3.70 -3.29
N LEU A 97 0.32 2.48 -3.73
CA LEU A 97 -0.02 1.37 -2.84
C LEU A 97 1.14 1.02 -1.87
N ARG A 98 2.36 0.86 -2.39
CA ARG A 98 3.58 0.62 -1.58
C ARG A 98 3.81 1.70 -0.52
N MET A 99 3.52 2.96 -0.84
CA MET A 99 3.59 4.08 0.11
C MET A 99 2.46 4.04 1.15
N TYR A 100 1.24 3.64 0.79
CA TYR A 100 0.15 3.44 1.75
C TYR A 100 0.39 2.25 2.68
N GLU A 101 1.02 1.17 2.21
CA GLU A 101 1.48 0.05 3.04
C GLU A 101 2.53 0.52 4.07
N ALA A 102 3.52 1.30 3.64
CA ALA A 102 4.52 1.90 4.54
C ALA A 102 3.88 2.87 5.56
N TYR A 103 2.90 3.67 5.15
CA TYR A 103 2.11 4.53 6.03
C TYR A 103 1.37 3.71 7.11
N LYS A 104 0.66 2.63 6.71
CA LYS A 104 -0.04 1.76 7.67
C LYS A 104 0.94 1.10 8.65
N ALA A 105 2.06 0.57 8.18
CA ALA A 105 3.07 -0.08 9.02
C ALA A 105 3.60 0.87 10.11
N CYS A 106 3.81 2.15 9.80
CA CYS A 106 4.22 3.16 10.79
C CYS A 106 3.17 3.34 11.90
N LEU A 107 1.89 3.39 11.54
CA LEU A 107 0.79 3.51 12.52
C LEU A 107 0.68 2.26 13.41
N GLU A 108 0.80 1.05 12.84
CA GLU A 108 0.80 -0.19 13.63
C GLU A 108 1.94 -0.24 14.66
N VAL A 109 3.12 0.27 14.30
CA VAL A 109 4.26 0.43 15.21
C VAL A 109 3.95 1.44 16.32
N ARG A 110 3.39 2.62 16.01
CA ARG A 110 3.00 3.64 17.01
C ARG A 110 1.95 3.10 17.99
N ASN A 111 0.93 2.42 17.49
CA ASN A 111 -0.12 1.78 18.29
C ASN A 111 0.50 0.77 19.28
N ARG A 112 1.35 -0.14 18.78
CA ARG A 112 1.90 -1.26 19.54
C ARG A 112 2.99 -0.87 20.55
N PHE A 113 3.86 0.07 20.20
CA PHE A 113 5.08 0.35 20.98
C PHE A 113 5.08 1.70 21.71
N VAL A 114 4.27 2.66 21.27
CA VAL A 114 4.20 4.01 21.90
C VAL A 114 2.94 4.17 22.77
N ASN A 115 1.97 3.25 22.64
CA ASN A 115 0.65 3.35 23.30
C ASN A 115 -0.04 4.69 22.94
N GLU A 116 0.11 5.08 21.67
CA GLU A 116 -0.55 6.24 21.08
C GLU A 116 -1.86 5.80 20.43
N ASP A 117 -2.98 6.48 20.72
CA ASP A 117 -4.23 6.21 20.01
C ASP A 117 -4.12 6.74 18.57
N VAL A 118 -4.01 5.80 17.63
CA VAL A 118 -3.94 6.05 16.18
C VAL A 118 -5.13 5.43 15.45
N SER A 119 -6.17 5.01 16.16
CA SER A 119 -7.25 4.16 15.64
C SER A 119 -7.94 4.76 14.40
N GLU A 120 -8.26 6.05 14.43
CA GLU A 120 -8.85 6.77 13.30
C GLU A 120 -7.91 6.82 12.07
N ARG A 121 -6.60 7.01 12.29
CA ARG A 121 -5.60 6.97 11.21
C ARG A 121 -5.41 5.57 10.63
N LEU A 122 -5.59 4.51 11.42
CA LEU A 122 -5.59 3.14 10.91
C LEU A 122 -6.81 2.88 10.00
N LEU A 123 -8.00 3.39 10.35
CA LEU A 123 -9.17 3.33 9.46
C LEU A 123 -8.93 4.06 8.12
N TYR A 124 -8.27 5.23 8.16
CA TYR A 124 -7.87 5.92 6.92
C TYR A 124 -6.82 5.13 6.13
N ALA A 125 -5.82 4.54 6.80
CA ALA A 125 -4.80 3.72 6.17
C ALA A 125 -5.39 2.47 5.48
N GLU A 126 -6.32 1.78 6.14
CA GLU A 126 -7.02 0.62 5.58
C GLU A 126 -7.94 1.03 4.41
N ALA A 127 -8.62 2.18 4.52
CA ALA A 127 -9.41 2.72 3.42
C ALA A 127 -8.57 3.04 2.16
N PHE A 128 -7.32 3.49 2.31
CA PHE A 128 -6.40 3.67 1.17
C PHE A 128 -6.08 2.33 0.50
N LEU A 129 -5.70 1.31 1.27
CA LEU A 129 -5.43 -0.02 0.71
C LEU A 129 -6.66 -0.60 -0.01
N ASP A 130 -7.85 -0.42 0.57
CA ASP A 130 -9.11 -0.91 -0.01
C ASP A 130 -9.54 -0.19 -1.28
N ALA A 131 -9.26 1.12 -1.41
CA ALA A 131 -9.47 1.84 -2.67
C ALA A 131 -8.56 1.32 -3.81
N TYR A 132 -7.49 0.60 -3.48
CA TYR A 132 -6.52 0.04 -4.41
C TYR A 132 -6.67 -1.48 -4.66
N ALA A 133 -7.59 -2.15 -3.93
CA ALA A 133 -7.77 -3.61 -3.92
C ALA A 133 -8.08 -4.24 -5.30
N TYR A 134 -8.47 -3.42 -6.29
CA TYR A 134 -8.79 -3.85 -7.66
C TYR A 134 -7.94 -3.15 -8.74
N THR A 135 -6.79 -2.59 -8.36
CA THR A 135 -5.82 -2.03 -9.33
C THR A 135 -5.07 -3.12 -10.09
N GLU A 136 -4.87 -4.29 -9.49
CA GLU A 136 -4.59 -5.52 -10.24
C GLU A 136 -5.90 -6.11 -10.79
N PRO A 137 -6.00 -6.44 -12.09
CA PRO A 137 -7.22 -6.98 -12.66
C PRO A 137 -7.59 -8.34 -12.06
N THR A 138 -8.89 -8.56 -11.84
CA THR A 138 -9.45 -9.88 -11.60
C THR A 138 -10.20 -10.35 -12.84
N VAL A 139 -9.92 -11.57 -13.28
CA VAL A 139 -10.44 -12.16 -14.52
C VAL A 139 -11.46 -13.23 -14.18
N TYR A 140 -12.65 -13.12 -14.77
CA TYR A 140 -13.79 -13.98 -14.49
C TYR A 140 -14.21 -14.74 -15.74
N ALA A 141 -14.41 -16.05 -15.64
CA ALA A 141 -15.01 -16.86 -16.68
C ALA A 141 -16.53 -16.96 -16.48
N HIS A 142 -17.30 -16.91 -17.58
CA HIS A 142 -18.72 -17.24 -17.56
C HIS A 142 -18.90 -18.74 -17.31
N ALA A 143 -19.39 -19.16 -16.15
CA ALA A 143 -19.49 -20.56 -15.75
C ALA A 143 -20.95 -21.07 -15.79
N SER A 144 -21.10 -22.36 -16.08
CA SER A 144 -22.37 -23.09 -16.02
C SER A 144 -22.70 -23.50 -14.58
N ARG A 145 -21.67 -23.82 -13.79
CA ARG A 145 -21.72 -24.18 -12.37
C ARG A 145 -20.50 -23.62 -11.65
N ALA A 146 -20.45 -22.29 -11.53
CA ALA A 146 -19.41 -21.54 -10.82
C ALA A 146 -19.09 -22.18 -9.45
N ALA A 147 -17.82 -22.51 -9.23
CA ALA A 147 -17.39 -23.32 -8.09
C ALA A 147 -17.17 -22.50 -6.82
N ASP A 148 -17.01 -21.19 -6.98
CA ASP A 148 -16.81 -20.14 -5.98
C ASP A 148 -18.09 -19.37 -5.64
N VAL A 149 -19.26 -19.82 -6.12
CA VAL A 149 -20.57 -19.33 -5.68
C VAL A 149 -21.03 -20.13 -4.45
N PRO A 150 -20.99 -19.57 -3.23
CA PRO A 150 -21.40 -20.29 -2.02
C PRO A 150 -22.91 -20.46 -1.94
N TYR A 151 -23.35 -21.42 -1.13
CA TYR A 151 -24.74 -21.59 -0.70
C TYR A 151 -24.76 -21.94 0.78
N TYR A 152 -25.43 -21.14 1.61
CA TYR A 152 -25.40 -21.28 3.08
C TYR A 152 -26.57 -22.11 3.62
N GLY A 153 -27.64 -22.27 2.83
CA GLY A 153 -28.87 -22.96 3.22
C GLY A 153 -29.84 -22.07 4.03
N ALA A 154 -29.69 -20.74 3.96
CA ALA A 154 -30.56 -19.82 4.67
C ALA A 154 -31.99 -19.80 4.10
N LYS A 155 -32.97 -19.37 4.90
CA LYS A 155 -34.37 -19.24 4.47
C LYS A 155 -34.45 -18.39 3.18
N HIS A 156 -35.15 -18.92 2.16
CA HIS A 156 -35.35 -18.31 0.83
C HIS A 156 -34.13 -18.14 -0.07
N GLU A 157 -32.94 -18.54 0.39
CA GLU A 157 -31.71 -18.45 -0.40
C GLU A 157 -31.82 -19.24 -1.72
N PRO A 158 -31.47 -18.63 -2.87
CA PRO A 158 -31.45 -19.34 -4.14
C PRO A 158 -30.18 -20.21 -4.21
N GLN A 159 -30.32 -21.50 -4.52
CA GLN A 159 -29.19 -22.44 -4.60
C GLN A 159 -28.13 -22.01 -5.65
N ALA A 160 -28.58 -21.31 -6.69
CA ALA A 160 -27.77 -20.51 -7.58
C ALA A 160 -28.63 -19.35 -8.10
N GLY A 161 -28.01 -18.21 -8.40
CA GLY A 161 -28.71 -17.03 -8.89
C GLY A 161 -28.78 -15.87 -7.88
N THR A 162 -29.36 -14.77 -8.33
CA THR A 162 -29.49 -13.49 -7.63
C THR A 162 -30.85 -12.89 -7.98
N TYR A 163 -31.70 -12.65 -6.98
CA TYR A 163 -32.98 -11.95 -7.21
C TYR A 163 -32.72 -10.50 -7.60
N ALA A 164 -33.42 -10.03 -8.63
CA ALA A 164 -33.44 -8.61 -9.02
C ALA A 164 -34.76 -8.02 -8.53
N GLY A 165 -34.68 -6.95 -7.75
CA GLY A 165 -35.84 -6.34 -7.11
C GLY A 165 -35.83 -4.82 -7.13
N MET A 166 -36.94 -4.24 -6.69
CA MET A 166 -37.10 -2.79 -6.51
C MET A 166 -38.25 -2.49 -5.56
N CYS A 167 -38.27 -1.28 -4.98
CA CYS A 167 -39.53 -0.72 -4.48
C CYS A 167 -40.37 -0.18 -5.65
N SER A 168 -41.59 0.30 -5.40
CA SER A 168 -42.36 1.04 -6.40
C SER A 168 -43.07 2.23 -5.79
N TYR A 169 -42.98 3.35 -6.49
CA TYR A 169 -43.87 4.49 -6.27
C TYR A 169 -45.33 4.13 -6.59
N ALA A 170 -46.27 4.81 -5.93
CA ALA A 170 -47.71 4.57 -6.06
C ALA A 170 -48.20 4.85 -7.49
N GLY A 171 -48.57 3.79 -8.21
CA GLY A 171 -49.20 3.86 -9.54
C GLY A 171 -48.31 3.45 -10.72
N ALA A 172 -47.00 3.24 -10.52
CA ALA A 172 -46.14 2.64 -11.53
C ALA A 172 -46.34 1.10 -11.57
N PRO A 173 -46.57 0.47 -12.74
CA PRO A 173 -46.59 -0.98 -12.84
C PRO A 173 -45.17 -1.55 -12.81
N TYR A 174 -44.90 -2.51 -11.93
CA TYR A 174 -43.66 -3.28 -11.91
C TYR A 174 -43.47 -4.05 -13.22
N ASP A 175 -42.28 -3.93 -13.84
CA ASP A 175 -41.89 -4.78 -14.98
C ASP A 175 -41.39 -6.14 -14.47
N THR A 176 -42.27 -7.15 -14.51
CA THR A 176 -41.95 -8.53 -14.14
C THR A 176 -40.98 -9.24 -15.11
N SER A 177 -40.54 -8.58 -16.19
CA SER A 177 -39.42 -9.06 -17.02
C SER A 177 -38.05 -8.60 -16.52
N LEU A 178 -38.03 -7.69 -15.53
CA LEU A 178 -36.83 -7.11 -14.92
C LEU A 178 -36.77 -7.31 -13.40
N SER A 179 -37.89 -7.65 -12.76
CA SER A 179 -37.94 -7.89 -11.31
C SER A 179 -38.63 -9.21 -10.95
N ASN A 180 -38.03 -9.93 -10.00
CA ASN A 180 -38.63 -11.00 -9.20
C ASN A 180 -38.55 -10.69 -7.68
N GLY A 181 -38.27 -9.43 -7.31
CA GLY A 181 -38.12 -8.93 -5.95
C GLY A 181 -38.89 -7.62 -5.70
N TYR A 182 -39.60 -7.55 -4.58
CA TYR A 182 -40.47 -6.43 -4.21
C TYR A 182 -40.04 -5.88 -2.85
N LEU A 183 -39.65 -4.60 -2.79
CA LEU A 183 -39.30 -3.91 -1.55
C LEU A 183 -40.46 -3.05 -1.08
N LEU A 184 -40.90 -3.32 0.15
CA LEU A 184 -41.99 -2.63 0.83
C LEU A 184 -41.49 -2.03 2.15
N TYR A 185 -41.75 -0.74 2.36
CA TYR A 185 -41.49 -0.04 3.61
C TYR A 185 -42.73 -0.01 4.51
N ALA A 186 -42.54 -0.15 5.82
CA ALA A 186 -43.52 0.20 6.83
C ALA A 186 -42.82 0.85 8.04
N THR A 187 -43.38 1.95 8.53
CA THR A 187 -42.90 2.67 9.71
C THR A 187 -43.37 1.98 10.98
N PHE A 188 -42.43 1.50 11.81
CA PHE A 188 -42.70 0.76 13.03
C PHE A 188 -43.61 1.54 14.00
N GLU A 189 -44.56 0.83 14.64
CA GLU A 189 -45.63 1.34 15.52
C GLU A 189 -46.65 2.29 14.84
N SER A 190 -46.32 2.89 13.70
CA SER A 190 -47.17 3.84 12.96
C SER A 190 -47.98 3.18 11.84
N GLU A 191 -47.42 2.13 11.23
CA GLU A 191 -47.95 1.46 10.04
C GLU A 191 -47.90 -0.08 10.21
N SER A 192 -48.56 -0.81 9.33
CA SER A 192 -48.55 -2.28 9.26
C SER A 192 -48.39 -2.71 7.80
N PHE A 193 -47.69 -3.82 7.56
CA PHE A 193 -47.51 -4.38 6.22
C PHE A 193 -48.83 -4.77 5.55
N GLN A 194 -49.90 -5.04 6.32
CA GLN A 194 -51.24 -5.29 5.77
C GLN A 194 -51.82 -4.05 5.07
N SER A 195 -51.52 -2.84 5.54
CA SER A 195 -51.97 -1.59 4.91
C SER A 195 -51.44 -1.38 3.49
N PHE A 196 -50.43 -2.16 3.08
CA PHE A 196 -49.77 -2.07 1.78
C PHE A 196 -50.01 -3.29 0.88
N GLU A 197 -50.96 -4.19 1.21
CA GLU A 197 -51.35 -5.33 0.36
C GLU A 197 -51.67 -4.89 -1.09
N TRP A 198 -52.16 -3.66 -1.28
CA TRP A 198 -52.48 -3.08 -2.59
C TRP A 198 -51.25 -2.80 -3.48
N VAL A 199 -50.04 -2.70 -2.91
CA VAL A 199 -48.76 -2.52 -3.62
C VAL A 199 -48.20 -3.87 -4.10
N LEU A 200 -48.55 -4.97 -3.43
CA LEU A 200 -48.02 -6.29 -3.73
C LEU A 200 -48.48 -6.77 -5.13
N PRO A 201 -47.60 -7.48 -5.87
CA PRO A 201 -47.89 -7.90 -7.23
C PRO A 201 -49.01 -8.97 -7.25
N LYS A 202 -49.98 -8.77 -8.13
CA LYS A 202 -51.11 -9.67 -8.33
C LYS A 202 -50.72 -10.75 -9.34
N THR A 203 -49.88 -11.68 -8.88
CA THR A 203 -49.27 -12.75 -9.68
C THR A 203 -49.33 -14.09 -8.94
N ASP A 204 -49.48 -15.18 -9.70
CA ASP A 204 -49.40 -16.57 -9.20
C ASP A 204 -47.95 -17.07 -9.12
N ALA A 205 -46.98 -16.31 -9.65
CA ALA A 205 -45.56 -16.63 -9.57
C ALA A 205 -45.00 -16.33 -8.17
N SER A 206 -44.11 -17.16 -7.65
CA SER A 206 -43.43 -16.88 -6.38
C SER A 206 -42.33 -15.83 -6.57
N TYR A 207 -42.27 -14.85 -5.66
CA TYR A 207 -41.34 -13.74 -5.66
C TYR A 207 -40.70 -13.52 -4.29
N LEU A 208 -39.59 -12.79 -4.26
CA LEU A 208 -38.96 -12.30 -3.03
C LEU A 208 -39.67 -11.02 -2.57
N LEU A 209 -40.04 -10.94 -1.29
CA LEU A 209 -40.57 -9.74 -0.65
C LEU A 209 -39.58 -9.31 0.43
N GLU A 210 -38.95 -8.15 0.26
CA GLU A 210 -38.28 -7.47 1.36
C GLU A 210 -39.28 -6.57 2.07
N ALA A 211 -39.54 -6.86 3.34
CA ALA A 211 -40.33 -6.08 4.26
C ALA A 211 -39.38 -5.24 5.13
N ALA A 212 -39.18 -3.97 4.79
CA ALA A 212 -38.36 -3.03 5.53
C ALA A 212 -39.19 -2.37 6.65
N TRP A 213 -38.87 -2.72 7.90
CA TRP A 213 -39.53 -2.24 9.11
C TRP A 213 -38.68 -1.14 9.76
N ASN A 214 -38.85 0.08 9.26
CA ASN A 214 -38.02 1.22 9.64
C ASN A 214 -38.54 1.86 10.94
N LEU A 215 -37.64 2.22 11.85
CA LEU A 215 -38.04 2.95 13.06
C LEU A 215 -38.34 4.43 12.72
N PRO A 216 -39.29 5.10 13.43
CA PRO A 216 -39.55 6.52 13.20
C PRO A 216 -38.30 7.40 13.41
N HIS A 217 -38.03 8.31 12.47
CA HIS A 217 -36.81 9.15 12.45
C HIS A 217 -36.51 9.87 13.77
N ALA A 218 -37.55 10.33 14.49
CA ALA A 218 -37.40 10.96 15.80
C ALA A 218 -36.62 10.10 16.79
N TYR A 219 -36.75 8.76 16.73
CA TYR A 219 -36.02 7.83 17.59
C TYR A 219 -34.62 7.49 17.08
N THR A 220 -34.34 7.63 15.77
CA THR A 220 -32.97 7.51 15.22
C THR A 220 -32.12 8.77 15.45
N GLU A 221 -32.75 9.87 15.87
CA GLU A 221 -32.11 11.13 16.26
C GLU A 221 -32.08 11.35 17.78
N GLN A 222 -33.12 10.96 18.53
CA GLN A 222 -33.14 11.09 19.99
C GLN A 222 -33.94 9.98 20.70
N GLY A 223 -33.39 9.42 21.77
CA GLY A 223 -34.13 8.48 22.65
C GLY A 223 -34.17 7.03 22.18
N ALA A 224 -33.38 6.65 21.17
CA ALA A 224 -33.30 5.28 20.64
C ALA A 224 -33.19 4.20 21.73
N ILE A 225 -32.39 4.42 22.78
CA ILE A 225 -32.21 3.48 23.89
C ILE A 225 -33.53 3.14 24.59
N GLU A 226 -34.38 4.13 24.87
CA GLU A 226 -35.68 3.89 25.52
C GLU A 226 -36.63 3.14 24.58
N TYR A 227 -36.64 3.52 23.30
CA TYR A 227 -37.51 2.91 22.29
C TYR A 227 -37.14 1.44 22.01
N LEU A 228 -35.85 1.14 21.88
CA LEU A 228 -35.34 -0.22 21.70
C LEU A 228 -35.56 -1.07 22.96
N ASN A 229 -35.42 -0.50 24.17
CA ASN A 229 -35.77 -1.19 25.41
C ASN A 229 -37.29 -1.44 25.57
N ARG A 230 -38.17 -0.61 25.00
CA ARG A 230 -39.63 -0.91 24.91
C ARG A 230 -39.91 -2.14 24.06
N ILE A 231 -39.20 -2.28 22.91
CA ILE A 231 -39.28 -3.47 22.06
C ILE A 231 -38.76 -4.70 22.82
N ALA A 232 -37.52 -4.65 23.30
CA ALA A 232 -36.88 -5.76 24.02
C ALA A 232 -37.56 -6.13 25.36
N GLY A 233 -38.31 -5.21 25.96
CA GLY A 233 -39.11 -5.44 27.17
C GLY A 233 -40.50 -6.03 26.89
N GLY A 234 -40.82 -6.36 25.64
CA GLY A 234 -42.07 -7.00 25.23
C GLY A 234 -43.30 -6.07 25.21
N SER A 235 -43.14 -4.75 25.37
CA SER A 235 -44.29 -3.84 25.49
C SER A 235 -45.06 -3.63 24.18
N LEU A 236 -44.48 -4.06 23.06
CA LEU A 236 -45.04 -3.93 21.70
C LEU A 236 -45.40 -5.28 21.05
N ASP A 237 -45.32 -6.39 21.79
CA ASP A 237 -45.54 -7.75 21.27
C ASP A 237 -46.87 -7.96 20.55
N SER A 238 -47.94 -7.26 20.98
CA SER A 238 -49.25 -7.39 20.35
C SER A 238 -49.33 -6.71 18.98
N TYR A 239 -48.49 -5.71 18.73
CA TYR A 239 -48.31 -5.10 17.40
C TYR A 239 -47.41 -5.99 16.55
N ILE A 240 -46.22 -6.32 17.08
CA ILE A 240 -45.20 -7.12 16.37
C ILE A 240 -45.78 -8.46 15.89
N ARG A 241 -46.53 -9.16 16.75
CA ARG A 241 -47.21 -10.42 16.42
C ARG A 241 -48.20 -10.28 15.26
N GLY A 242 -48.92 -9.16 15.16
CA GLY A 242 -49.93 -8.95 14.13
C GLY A 242 -49.32 -8.92 12.73
N ASP A 243 -48.28 -8.09 12.56
CA ASP A 243 -47.53 -7.99 11.30
C ASP A 243 -46.80 -9.30 10.96
N LEU A 244 -46.17 -9.96 11.93
CA LEU A 244 -45.56 -11.29 11.72
C LEU A 244 -46.59 -12.33 11.26
N GLN A 245 -47.77 -12.37 11.87
CA GLN A 245 -48.85 -13.29 11.47
C GLN A 245 -49.38 -12.99 10.06
N TYR A 246 -49.45 -11.72 9.67
CA TYR A 246 -49.77 -11.32 8.29
C TYR A 246 -48.69 -11.79 7.29
N LEU A 247 -47.41 -11.52 7.57
CA LEU A 247 -46.29 -11.96 6.72
C LEU A 247 -46.20 -13.50 6.61
N ASN A 248 -46.58 -14.24 7.65
CA ASN A 248 -46.75 -15.71 7.60
C ASN A 248 -47.93 -16.14 6.70
N GLY A 249 -48.97 -15.33 6.60
CA GLY A 249 -50.11 -15.55 5.71
C GLY A 249 -49.79 -15.48 4.21
N LEU A 250 -48.72 -14.78 3.83
CA LEU A 250 -48.32 -14.53 2.44
C LEU A 250 -47.66 -15.76 1.78
N ARG A 251 -48.44 -16.84 1.55
CA ARG A 251 -47.91 -18.16 1.11
C ARG A 251 -47.23 -18.20 -0.26
N GLN A 252 -47.49 -17.24 -1.14
CA GLN A 252 -46.79 -17.09 -2.42
C GLN A 252 -45.43 -16.35 -2.31
N CYS A 253 -45.21 -15.65 -1.19
CA CYS A 253 -44.05 -14.77 -0.98
C CYS A 253 -42.92 -15.46 -0.23
N LYS A 254 -41.69 -15.24 -0.69
CA LYS A 254 -40.47 -15.50 0.08
C LYS A 254 -40.13 -14.24 0.86
N VAL A 255 -40.41 -14.20 2.16
CA VAL A 255 -40.32 -12.96 2.95
C VAL A 255 -38.97 -12.83 3.64
N LEU A 256 -38.27 -11.72 3.37
CA LEU A 256 -37.13 -11.22 4.13
C LEU A 256 -37.62 -10.02 4.98
N LEU A 257 -37.36 -10.02 6.29
CA LEU A 257 -37.75 -8.94 7.21
C LEU A 257 -36.51 -8.14 7.65
N ARG A 258 -36.35 -6.93 7.10
CA ARG A 258 -35.31 -5.96 7.47
C ARG A 258 -35.81 -5.08 8.61
N PHE A 259 -35.49 -5.45 9.85
CA PHE A 259 -35.83 -4.65 11.03
C PHE A 259 -34.74 -3.61 11.34
N ALA A 260 -35.16 -2.35 11.56
CA ALA A 260 -34.33 -1.28 12.09
C ALA A 260 -32.95 -1.14 11.38
N ALA A 261 -32.99 -0.88 10.07
CA ALA A 261 -31.81 -0.78 9.22
C ALA A 261 -30.91 0.42 9.56
N GLU A 262 -29.67 0.37 9.07
CA GLU A 262 -28.73 1.52 9.00
C GLU A 262 -28.28 2.10 10.35
N VAL A 263 -28.37 1.28 11.40
CA VAL A 263 -28.00 1.63 12.78
C VAL A 263 -26.58 2.20 12.95
N ASN A 264 -25.65 1.81 12.08
CA ASN A 264 -24.26 2.29 12.05
C ASN A 264 -24.09 3.73 11.50
N VAL A 265 -25.15 4.36 10.97
CA VAL A 265 -25.14 5.77 10.52
C VAL A 265 -26.21 6.65 11.19
N TRP A 266 -27.07 6.10 12.05
CA TRP A 266 -28.05 6.90 12.80
C TRP A 266 -27.39 8.03 13.60
N GLY A 267 -28.00 9.22 13.59
CA GLY A 267 -27.44 10.42 14.24
C GLY A 267 -27.16 10.28 15.74
N VAL A 268 -27.93 9.42 16.43
CA VAL A 268 -27.68 9.08 17.85
C VAL A 268 -26.28 8.52 18.13
N ASN A 269 -25.56 7.94 17.16
CA ASN A 269 -24.20 7.44 17.38
C ASN A 269 -23.25 8.55 17.87
N ASN A 270 -23.34 9.74 17.26
CA ASN A 270 -22.53 10.89 17.64
C ASN A 270 -22.91 11.39 19.05
N LEU A 271 -24.21 11.42 19.36
CA LEU A 271 -24.73 11.86 20.66
C LEU A 271 -24.38 10.88 21.79
N TYR A 272 -24.46 9.57 21.54
CA TYR A 272 -24.14 8.52 22.51
C TYR A 272 -22.63 8.30 22.65
N LYS A 273 -21.82 8.60 21.63
CA LYS A 273 -20.36 8.75 21.77
C LYS A 273 -20.02 9.92 22.71
N ALA A 274 -20.66 11.07 22.54
CA ALA A 274 -20.42 12.26 23.36
C ALA A 274 -20.94 12.15 24.81
N SER A 275 -22.04 11.44 25.05
CA SER A 275 -22.61 11.20 26.40
C SER A 275 -22.06 9.96 27.11
N GLY A 276 -21.28 9.11 26.41
CA GLY A 276 -20.73 7.86 26.95
C GLY A 276 -21.71 6.68 26.99
N GLN A 277 -22.87 6.79 26.33
CA GLN A 277 -23.92 5.76 26.29
C GLN A 277 -23.82 4.79 25.10
N LEU A 278 -22.77 4.86 24.29
CA LEU A 278 -22.69 4.11 23.03
C LEU A 278 -22.80 2.58 23.22
N GLU A 279 -22.21 2.03 24.28
CA GLU A 279 -22.31 0.59 24.61
C GLU A 279 -23.71 0.19 25.15
N GLU A 280 -24.41 1.13 25.82
CA GLU A 280 -25.82 0.94 26.21
C GLU A 280 -26.71 0.88 24.96
N PHE A 281 -26.46 1.74 23.97
CA PHE A 281 -27.17 1.77 22.70
C PHE A 281 -26.95 0.51 21.85
N LYS A 282 -25.69 0.07 21.65
CA LYS A 282 -25.37 -1.22 21.01
C LYS A 282 -26.12 -2.38 21.68
N THR A 283 -26.07 -2.43 23.01
CA THR A 283 -26.76 -3.45 23.83
C THR A 283 -28.27 -3.39 23.66
N ALA A 284 -28.88 -2.21 23.62
CA ALA A 284 -30.33 -2.04 23.44
C ALA A 284 -30.77 -2.49 22.04
N TYR A 285 -30.03 -2.14 20.99
CA TYR A 285 -30.32 -2.57 19.61
C TYR A 285 -30.25 -4.09 19.47
N ILE A 286 -29.16 -4.72 19.93
CA ILE A 286 -28.99 -6.18 19.86
C ILE A 286 -30.13 -6.90 20.59
N LYS A 287 -30.54 -6.43 21.78
CA LYS A 287 -31.69 -6.99 22.51
C LYS A 287 -33.01 -6.85 21.75
N ALA A 288 -33.27 -5.67 21.17
CA ALA A 288 -34.49 -5.44 20.39
C ALA A 288 -34.55 -6.35 19.16
N PHE A 289 -33.44 -6.46 18.40
CA PHE A 289 -33.37 -7.32 17.22
C PHE A 289 -33.61 -8.79 17.57
N ARG A 290 -32.96 -9.31 18.63
CA ARG A 290 -33.16 -10.68 19.11
C ARG A 290 -34.60 -10.95 19.52
N HIS A 291 -35.25 -9.99 20.18
CA HIS A 291 -36.65 -10.11 20.57
C HIS A 291 -37.60 -10.15 19.35
N ILE A 292 -37.34 -9.36 18.30
CA ILE A 292 -38.08 -9.47 17.03
C ILE A 292 -37.87 -10.84 16.38
N HIS A 293 -36.64 -11.36 16.37
CA HIS A 293 -36.32 -12.70 15.86
C HIS A 293 -37.08 -13.81 16.62
N ASP A 294 -37.08 -13.79 17.95
CA ASP A 294 -37.71 -14.85 18.76
C ASP A 294 -39.24 -14.86 18.61
N LEU A 295 -39.84 -13.68 18.37
CA LEU A 295 -41.23 -13.55 17.94
C LEU A 295 -41.43 -14.05 16.50
N ALA A 296 -40.50 -13.78 15.57
CA ALA A 296 -40.57 -14.24 14.19
C ALA A 296 -40.51 -15.78 14.09
N GLU A 297 -39.59 -16.45 14.77
CA GLU A 297 -39.56 -17.92 14.86
C GLU A 297 -40.87 -18.50 15.43
N THR A 298 -41.46 -17.82 16.43
CA THR A 298 -42.70 -18.27 17.08
C THR A 298 -43.95 -18.10 16.20
N TYR A 299 -44.07 -16.96 15.50
CA TYR A 299 -45.32 -16.56 14.82
C TYR A 299 -45.22 -16.53 13.29
N ALA A 300 -44.02 -16.57 12.73
CA ALA A 300 -43.72 -16.46 11.31
C ALA A 300 -42.44 -17.21 10.88
N PRO A 301 -42.29 -18.53 11.16
CA PRO A 301 -41.07 -19.30 10.84
C PRO A 301 -40.75 -19.42 9.33
N ASN A 302 -41.63 -18.93 8.46
CA ASN A 302 -41.37 -18.75 7.03
C ASN A 302 -40.71 -17.41 6.68
N VAL A 303 -40.46 -16.53 7.66
CA VAL A 303 -39.80 -15.23 7.47
C VAL A 303 -38.31 -15.39 7.76
N ALA A 304 -37.48 -14.79 6.91
CA ALA A 304 -36.05 -14.70 7.09
C ALA A 304 -35.69 -13.37 7.76
N MET A 305 -34.92 -13.40 8.86
CA MET A 305 -34.48 -12.19 9.53
C MET A 305 -33.25 -11.58 8.85
N VAL A 306 -33.33 -10.30 8.50
CA VAL A 306 -32.24 -9.54 7.88
C VAL A 306 -31.65 -8.54 8.87
N TYR A 307 -30.35 -8.67 9.15
CA TYR A 307 -29.58 -7.59 9.78
C TYR A 307 -28.97 -6.71 8.69
N SER A 308 -29.22 -5.39 8.70
CA SER A 308 -28.94 -4.53 7.54
C SER A 308 -28.37 -3.15 7.92
N PRO A 309 -27.04 -3.00 8.06
CA PRO A 309 -26.37 -1.70 8.15
C PRO A 309 -26.48 -0.85 6.86
N ASN A 310 -25.95 0.37 6.89
CA ASN A 310 -25.57 1.16 5.70
C ASN A 310 -24.14 0.75 5.28
N ASP A 311 -23.76 0.94 4.01
CA ASP A 311 -22.50 0.43 3.46
C ASP A 311 -21.24 0.90 4.21
N ILE A 312 -21.18 2.17 4.62
CA ILE A 312 -20.05 2.74 5.37
C ILE A 312 -20.53 3.28 6.72
N SER A 313 -19.83 2.87 7.78
CA SER A 313 -20.12 3.32 9.15
C SER A 313 -19.46 4.66 9.45
N ASN A 314 -20.02 5.47 10.37
CA ASN A 314 -19.33 6.65 10.89
C ASN A 314 -18.10 6.25 11.75
N LEU A 315 -17.17 7.19 11.98
CA LEU A 315 -15.88 6.94 12.66
C LEU A 315 -15.96 6.47 14.14
N TYR A 316 -17.15 6.30 14.73
CA TYR A 316 -17.32 5.89 16.12
C TYR A 316 -17.88 4.48 16.33
N VAL A 317 -18.38 3.83 15.26
CA VAL A 317 -19.00 2.50 15.28
C VAL A 317 -18.73 1.76 13.97
N THR A 318 -18.88 0.44 13.99
CA THR A 318 -18.84 -0.44 12.82
C THR A 318 -20.18 -1.15 12.64
N HIS A 319 -20.37 -1.86 11.52
CA HIS A 319 -21.48 -2.81 11.40
C HIS A 319 -21.37 -4.00 12.37
N ASN A 320 -20.17 -4.32 12.87
CA ASN A 320 -19.98 -5.44 13.80
C ASN A 320 -20.48 -5.10 15.21
N ASP A 321 -20.43 -3.83 15.61
CA ASP A 321 -20.87 -3.34 16.93
C ASP A 321 -22.36 -3.57 17.24
N PHE A 322 -23.19 -3.73 16.20
CA PHE A 322 -24.63 -3.94 16.31
C PHE A 322 -25.07 -5.34 15.87
N TYR A 323 -24.13 -6.22 15.49
CA TYR A 323 -24.47 -7.53 14.96
C TYR A 323 -25.10 -8.43 16.05
N PRO A 324 -26.33 -8.92 15.87
CA PRO A 324 -27.03 -9.66 16.92
C PRO A 324 -26.57 -11.12 17.07
N GLY A 325 -25.74 -11.64 16.17
CA GLY A 325 -25.19 -13.01 16.20
C GLY A 325 -25.81 -13.93 15.14
N ASP A 326 -25.05 -14.94 14.69
CA ASP A 326 -25.45 -15.81 13.58
C ASP A 326 -26.74 -16.62 13.83
N ASP A 327 -27.05 -16.91 15.09
CA ASP A 327 -28.28 -17.62 15.49
C ASP A 327 -29.58 -16.81 15.29
N TYR A 328 -29.47 -15.48 15.06
CA TYR A 328 -30.60 -14.56 14.99
C TYR A 328 -30.79 -13.93 13.59
N VAL A 329 -29.95 -14.31 12.62
CA VAL A 329 -29.84 -13.64 11.31
C VAL A 329 -29.81 -14.69 10.20
N ASP A 330 -30.81 -14.68 9.33
CA ASP A 330 -30.81 -15.50 8.11
C ASP A 330 -29.94 -14.85 7.01
N TRP A 331 -30.01 -13.53 6.86
CA TRP A 331 -29.34 -12.76 5.79
C TRP A 331 -28.67 -11.50 6.33
N VAL A 332 -27.57 -11.07 5.69
CA VAL A 332 -27.01 -9.74 5.93
C VAL A 332 -27.32 -8.82 4.75
N GLY A 333 -28.06 -7.76 5.04
CA GLY A 333 -28.40 -6.70 4.10
C GLY A 333 -27.40 -5.54 4.15
N PHE A 334 -27.46 -4.66 3.15
CA PHE A 334 -26.99 -3.28 3.29
C PHE A 334 -27.67 -2.32 2.31
N SER A 335 -27.78 -1.05 2.73
CA SER A 335 -28.10 0.08 1.85
C SER A 335 -26.82 0.69 1.29
N SER A 336 -26.76 0.94 -0.03
CA SER A 336 -25.57 1.50 -0.70
C SER A 336 -25.94 2.35 -1.91
N TYR A 337 -25.37 3.55 -2.04
CA TYR A 337 -25.73 4.50 -3.11
C TYR A 337 -24.54 4.93 -3.98
N GLY A 338 -24.73 4.87 -5.30
CA GLY A 338 -23.75 5.27 -6.34
C GLY A 338 -23.83 6.76 -6.69
N ASN A 339 -23.97 7.59 -5.67
CA ASN A 339 -24.15 9.05 -5.79
C ASN A 339 -22.81 9.78 -5.58
N LEU A 340 -22.67 10.94 -6.22
CA LEU A 340 -21.64 11.93 -5.87
C LEU A 340 -22.05 12.67 -4.59
N SER A 341 -21.06 13.12 -3.82
CA SER A 341 -21.25 13.89 -2.59
C SER A 341 -20.66 15.30 -2.76
N ASP A 342 -21.32 16.30 -2.17
CA ASP A 342 -20.90 17.70 -2.26
C ASP A 342 -19.69 18.01 -1.39
N GLU A 343 -19.51 17.26 -0.31
CA GLU A 343 -18.35 17.32 0.58
C GLU A 343 -17.05 16.84 -0.09
N ALA A 344 -17.15 16.14 -1.23
CA ALA A 344 -16.02 15.47 -1.87
C ALA A 344 -14.96 16.47 -2.35
N THR A 345 -13.77 16.44 -1.75
CA THR A 345 -12.67 17.41 -2.02
C THR A 345 -12.00 17.16 -3.37
N GLY A 346 -12.05 15.93 -3.88
CA GLY A 346 -11.42 15.52 -5.13
C GLY A 346 -9.89 15.62 -5.10
N GLN A 347 -9.27 15.58 -3.91
CA GLN A 347 -7.82 15.66 -3.75
C GLN A 347 -7.18 14.27 -3.61
N HIS A 348 -5.94 14.16 -4.08
CA HIS A 348 -5.09 12.99 -3.88
C HIS A 348 -4.70 12.83 -2.40
N ALA A 349 -4.61 11.58 -1.94
CA ALA A 349 -4.42 11.20 -0.54
C ALA A 349 -5.37 11.85 0.49
N ASP A 350 -6.58 12.29 0.10
CA ASP A 350 -7.58 12.79 1.04
C ASP A 350 -8.22 11.65 1.85
N MET A 351 -7.97 11.64 3.15
CA MET A 351 -8.46 10.63 4.10
C MET A 351 -9.99 10.52 4.15
N ASN A 352 -10.71 11.64 4.02
CA ASN A 352 -12.17 11.69 4.12
C ASN A 352 -12.85 11.32 2.81
N ASP A 353 -12.28 11.65 1.66
CA ASP A 353 -12.75 11.12 0.38
C ASP A 353 -12.45 9.63 0.26
N THR A 354 -11.28 9.18 0.74
CA THR A 354 -10.89 7.77 0.72
C THR A 354 -11.75 6.91 1.63
N TYR A 355 -11.99 7.30 2.89
CA TYR A 355 -12.79 6.50 3.83
C TYR A 355 -14.21 6.29 3.32
N TYR A 356 -14.92 7.39 3.04
CA TYR A 356 -16.31 7.37 2.57
C TYR A 356 -16.47 7.04 1.07
N LYS A 357 -15.38 6.72 0.35
CA LYS A 357 -15.32 6.39 -1.08
C LYS A 357 -16.04 7.44 -1.95
N ARG A 358 -15.46 8.65 -1.94
CA ARG A 358 -15.94 9.86 -2.63
C ARG A 358 -14.84 10.45 -3.51
N GLY A 359 -15.20 11.45 -4.33
CA GLY A 359 -14.25 12.21 -5.13
C GLY A 359 -13.48 11.31 -6.10
N LEU A 360 -12.16 11.25 -5.97
CA LEU A 360 -11.31 10.37 -6.79
C LEU A 360 -11.47 8.89 -6.41
N TYR A 361 -11.98 8.59 -5.23
CA TYR A 361 -12.17 7.24 -4.68
C TYR A 361 -13.63 6.79 -4.73
N GLU A 362 -14.48 7.43 -5.53
CA GLU A 362 -15.85 6.96 -5.77
C GLU A 362 -15.81 5.58 -6.42
N ASN A 363 -16.22 4.56 -5.66
CA ASN A 363 -16.45 3.23 -6.17
C ASN A 363 -17.43 2.49 -5.25
N GLN A 364 -18.70 2.46 -5.62
CA GLN A 364 -19.74 1.74 -4.86
C GLN A 364 -19.42 0.25 -4.60
N LEU A 365 -18.73 -0.43 -5.53
CA LEU A 365 -18.33 -1.84 -5.36
C LEU A 365 -17.21 -2.00 -4.31
N VAL A 366 -16.47 -0.93 -3.98
CA VAL A 366 -15.51 -0.92 -2.87
C VAL A 366 -16.20 -0.51 -1.55
N LYS A 367 -17.22 0.36 -1.56
CA LYS A 367 -17.98 0.74 -0.35
C LYS A 367 -18.48 -0.49 0.42
N ILE A 368 -19.05 -1.44 -0.29
CA ILE A 368 -19.71 -2.63 0.26
C ILE A 368 -18.74 -3.74 0.71
N MET A 369 -17.44 -3.58 0.46
CA MET A 369 -16.46 -4.66 0.55
C MET A 369 -16.22 -5.17 1.98
N ASP A 370 -16.23 -4.28 2.98
CA ASP A 370 -16.02 -4.64 4.39
C ASP A 370 -17.15 -5.56 4.91
N ILE A 371 -18.40 -5.22 4.60
CA ILE A 371 -19.58 -6.02 4.94
C ILE A 371 -19.49 -7.40 4.27
N VAL A 372 -19.14 -7.48 2.97
CA VAL A 372 -19.00 -8.78 2.31
C VAL A 372 -17.85 -9.61 2.88
N ARG A 373 -16.72 -9.00 3.27
CA ARG A 373 -15.63 -9.69 3.98
C ARG A 373 -16.05 -10.20 5.37
N ALA A 374 -16.83 -9.41 6.13
CA ALA A 374 -17.19 -9.74 7.51
C ALA A 374 -18.29 -10.81 7.65
N TYR A 375 -19.16 -10.94 6.65
CA TYR A 375 -20.35 -11.82 6.70
C TYR A 375 -20.44 -12.84 5.56
N GLY A 376 -19.78 -12.59 4.42
CA GLY A 376 -19.91 -13.38 3.20
C GLY A 376 -19.41 -14.82 3.27
N ASP A 377 -18.61 -15.18 4.27
CA ASP A 377 -18.17 -16.57 4.48
C ASP A 377 -19.23 -17.43 5.23
N ARG A 378 -20.30 -16.80 5.74
CA ARG A 378 -21.26 -17.44 6.67
C ARG A 378 -22.74 -17.09 6.46
N LYS A 379 -23.08 -16.02 5.73
CA LYS A 379 -24.46 -15.60 5.44
C LYS A 379 -24.60 -15.13 3.99
N PRO A 380 -25.77 -15.33 3.34
CA PRO A 380 -26.06 -14.72 2.06
C PRO A 380 -26.16 -13.20 2.20
N ILE A 381 -25.67 -12.51 1.18
CA ILE A 381 -25.64 -11.05 1.12
C ILE A 381 -26.83 -10.55 0.30
N LEU A 382 -27.44 -9.48 0.80
CA LEU A 382 -28.55 -8.76 0.20
C LEU A 382 -28.13 -7.29 0.02
N VAL A 383 -28.19 -6.76 -1.20
CA VAL A 383 -28.21 -5.31 -1.39
C VAL A 383 -29.66 -4.89 -1.16
N SER A 384 -30.01 -4.55 0.09
CA SER A 384 -31.38 -4.26 0.51
C SER A 384 -31.89 -2.95 -0.06
N GLU A 385 -30.97 -2.07 -0.42
CA GLU A 385 -31.29 -0.82 -1.06
C GLU A 385 -30.10 -0.32 -1.89
N CYS A 386 -30.35 0.02 -3.15
CA CYS A 386 -29.38 0.76 -3.95
C CYS A 386 -30.03 1.76 -4.89
N GLY A 387 -29.38 2.89 -5.09
CA GLY A 387 -29.86 3.95 -5.96
C GLY A 387 -28.73 4.69 -6.67
N PHE A 388 -29.07 5.24 -7.83
CA PHE A 388 -28.21 5.98 -8.72
C PHE A 388 -28.91 7.29 -9.08
N MET A 389 -28.68 8.33 -8.28
CA MET A 389 -29.39 9.59 -8.36
C MET A 389 -29.08 10.29 -9.68
N TYR A 390 -30.03 10.41 -10.60
CA TYR A 390 -29.77 11.08 -11.89
C TYR A 390 -29.92 12.61 -11.83
N ARG A 391 -30.54 13.12 -10.76
CA ARG A 391 -30.68 14.56 -10.48
C ARG A 391 -30.83 14.80 -8.97
N SER A 392 -30.23 15.89 -8.51
CA SER A 392 -30.38 16.48 -7.17
C SER A 392 -30.61 17.99 -7.30
N ASP A 393 -30.69 18.68 -6.17
CA ASP A 393 -30.55 20.14 -6.13
C ASP A 393 -29.07 20.59 -6.22
N SER A 394 -28.12 19.69 -5.91
CA SER A 394 -26.70 19.87 -6.26
C SER A 394 -26.47 19.80 -7.77
N SER A 395 -25.55 20.64 -8.25
CA SER A 395 -25.05 20.66 -9.63
C SER A 395 -23.90 19.67 -9.89
N ARG A 396 -23.40 18.94 -8.88
CA ARG A 396 -22.38 17.90 -9.08
C ARG A 396 -22.97 16.63 -9.69
N GLN A 397 -24.20 16.27 -9.31
CA GLN A 397 -24.85 15.05 -9.79
C GLN A 397 -25.33 15.20 -11.24
N THR A 398 -25.11 14.15 -12.05
CA THR A 398 -25.46 14.13 -13.48
C THR A 398 -26.07 12.78 -13.87
N GLU A 399 -26.95 12.80 -14.88
CA GLU A 399 -27.52 11.57 -15.47
C GLU A 399 -26.43 10.68 -16.04
N GLU A 400 -25.41 11.27 -16.68
CA GLU A 400 -24.27 10.55 -17.23
C GLU A 400 -23.43 9.87 -16.15
N HIS A 401 -23.30 10.45 -14.95
CA HIS A 401 -22.66 9.77 -13.82
C HIS A 401 -23.54 8.63 -13.29
N ALA A 402 -24.81 8.92 -12.97
CA ALA A 402 -25.75 7.93 -12.45
C ALA A 402 -25.86 6.69 -13.34
N LYS A 403 -25.91 6.90 -14.66
CA LYS A 403 -25.90 5.84 -15.65
C LYS A 403 -24.62 5.00 -15.60
N ARG A 404 -23.43 5.62 -15.59
CA ARG A 404 -22.14 4.88 -15.53
C ARG A 404 -22.01 4.09 -14.24
N ALA A 405 -22.39 4.67 -13.10
CA ALA A 405 -22.36 4.01 -11.80
C ALA A 405 -23.30 2.79 -11.79
N LEU A 406 -24.52 2.93 -12.32
CA LEU A 406 -25.49 1.84 -12.46
C LEU A 406 -24.94 0.71 -13.36
N GLU A 407 -24.50 1.06 -14.58
CA GLU A 407 -23.96 0.09 -15.54
C GLU A 407 -22.73 -0.65 -14.98
N THR A 408 -21.88 0.04 -14.21
CA THR A 408 -20.72 -0.56 -13.53
C THR A 408 -21.16 -1.50 -12.40
N PHE A 409 -22.03 -1.05 -11.49
CA PHE A 409 -22.47 -1.83 -10.34
C PHE A 409 -23.13 -3.14 -10.76
N TYR A 410 -24.15 -3.06 -11.62
CA TYR A 410 -24.90 -4.23 -12.06
C TYR A 410 -24.08 -5.20 -12.91
N ALA A 411 -23.07 -4.74 -13.64
CA ALA A 411 -22.20 -5.60 -14.42
C ALA A 411 -21.24 -6.46 -13.57
N TYR A 412 -20.77 -5.94 -12.43
CA TYR A 412 -19.71 -6.58 -11.63
C TYR A 412 -20.12 -7.10 -10.25
N ILE A 413 -21.29 -6.71 -9.71
CA ILE A 413 -21.74 -7.10 -8.35
C ILE A 413 -21.65 -8.61 -8.09
N ASN A 414 -22.08 -9.45 -9.05
CA ASN A 414 -22.02 -10.91 -8.93
C ASN A 414 -20.72 -11.55 -9.46
N MET A 415 -19.77 -10.76 -9.97
CA MET A 415 -18.39 -11.22 -10.24
C MET A 415 -17.54 -11.06 -8.98
N LEU A 416 -17.54 -9.87 -8.38
CA LEU A 416 -16.75 -9.55 -7.19
C LEU A 416 -17.31 -10.23 -5.94
N TYR A 417 -18.63 -10.27 -5.82
CA TYR A 417 -19.33 -10.72 -4.61
C TYR A 417 -20.39 -11.80 -4.95
N PRO A 418 -19.97 -13.04 -5.29
CA PRO A 418 -20.87 -14.17 -5.55
C PRO A 418 -21.73 -14.59 -4.32
N GLN A 419 -21.45 -14.02 -3.15
CA GLN A 419 -22.26 -14.07 -1.94
C GLN A 419 -23.59 -13.29 -2.08
N VAL A 420 -23.67 -12.30 -2.98
CA VAL A 420 -24.86 -11.46 -3.20
C VAL A 420 -25.94 -12.28 -3.90
N LYS A 421 -27.02 -12.59 -3.18
CA LYS A 421 -28.17 -13.38 -3.66
C LYS A 421 -29.43 -12.56 -3.94
N ALA A 422 -29.45 -11.27 -3.61
CA ALA A 422 -30.54 -10.36 -3.94
C ALA A 422 -30.04 -8.91 -4.05
N VAL A 423 -30.64 -8.12 -4.96
CA VAL A 423 -30.34 -6.69 -5.16
C VAL A 423 -31.64 -5.92 -5.39
N PHE A 424 -31.88 -4.87 -4.59
CA PHE A 424 -33.09 -4.05 -4.66
C PHE A 424 -32.78 -2.60 -5.04
N TYR A 425 -33.43 -2.11 -6.10
CA TYR A 425 -33.31 -0.73 -6.57
C TYR A 425 -34.34 0.21 -5.91
N PHE A 426 -33.88 1.38 -5.45
CA PHE A 426 -34.72 2.45 -4.91
C PHE A 426 -35.40 3.26 -6.04
N ASN A 427 -36.62 2.86 -6.41
CA ASN A 427 -37.35 3.39 -7.56
C ASN A 427 -38.37 4.48 -7.17
N ALA A 428 -37.87 5.58 -6.57
CA ALA A 428 -38.68 6.72 -6.14
C ALA A 428 -37.92 8.05 -6.29
N ASP A 429 -38.64 9.17 -6.27
CA ASP A 429 -38.08 10.52 -6.19
C ASP A 429 -38.43 11.11 -4.81
N ALA A 430 -37.45 11.73 -4.13
CA ALA A 430 -37.57 12.16 -2.74
C ALA A 430 -36.86 13.50 -2.50
N GLY A 431 -37.58 14.51 -2.01
CA GLY A 431 -36.96 15.75 -1.51
C GLY A 431 -36.15 16.62 -2.49
N GLY A 432 -36.14 16.30 -3.79
CA GLY A 432 -35.28 16.92 -4.81
C GLY A 432 -34.33 15.90 -5.47
N GLU A 433 -33.94 14.88 -4.72
CA GLU A 433 -33.23 13.69 -5.18
C GLU A 433 -34.13 12.84 -6.09
N CYS A 434 -33.60 12.40 -7.21
CA CYS A 434 -34.36 11.64 -8.21
C CYS A 434 -33.68 10.33 -8.58
N PHE A 435 -34.38 9.21 -8.33
CA PHE A 435 -33.95 7.85 -8.65
C PHE A 435 -34.96 7.11 -9.53
N SER A 436 -36.17 7.66 -9.71
CA SER A 436 -37.29 7.02 -10.41
C SER A 436 -36.99 6.66 -11.87
N LEU A 437 -37.06 5.37 -12.16
CA LEU A 437 -37.01 4.83 -13.53
C LEU A 437 -38.28 5.20 -14.31
N HIS A 438 -39.41 5.46 -13.64
CA HIS A 438 -40.61 5.95 -14.30
C HIS A 438 -40.44 7.38 -14.81
N SER A 439 -39.79 8.23 -14.01
CA SER A 439 -39.53 9.64 -14.30
C SER A 439 -38.44 9.82 -15.37
N ASN A 440 -37.51 8.87 -15.52
CA ASN A 440 -36.37 8.97 -16.44
C ASN A 440 -36.20 7.75 -17.36
N ARG A 441 -36.45 7.94 -18.67
CA ARG A 441 -36.29 6.88 -19.69
C ARG A 441 -34.84 6.47 -19.98
N ALA A 442 -33.85 7.33 -19.79
CA ALA A 442 -32.45 6.98 -19.99
C ALA A 442 -31.98 6.03 -18.89
N MET A 443 -32.30 6.35 -17.63
CA MET A 443 -32.05 5.48 -16.48
C MET A 443 -32.84 4.17 -16.57
N ALA A 444 -34.13 4.21 -16.95
CA ALA A 444 -34.93 3.00 -17.18
C ALA A 444 -34.29 2.08 -18.24
N SER A 445 -33.76 2.66 -19.33
CA SER A 445 -33.11 1.89 -20.39
C SER A 445 -31.78 1.30 -19.92
N ALA A 446 -30.99 2.05 -19.13
CA ALA A 446 -29.74 1.56 -18.54
C ALA A 446 -29.99 0.42 -17.54
N TYR A 447 -30.97 0.56 -16.64
CA TYR A 447 -31.40 -0.49 -15.72
C TYR A 447 -31.88 -1.76 -16.45
N ALA A 448 -32.75 -1.56 -17.45
CA ALA A 448 -33.32 -2.66 -18.22
C ALA A 448 -32.30 -3.41 -19.08
N GLU A 449 -31.19 -2.77 -19.47
CA GLU A 449 -30.06 -3.43 -20.11
C GLU A 449 -29.14 -4.09 -19.07
N ALA A 450 -28.76 -3.38 -18.01
CA ALA A 450 -27.81 -3.89 -17.02
C ALA A 450 -28.31 -5.15 -16.28
N VAL A 451 -29.61 -5.23 -15.96
CA VAL A 451 -30.23 -6.45 -15.39
C VAL A 451 -30.26 -7.62 -16.38
N ARG A 452 -30.40 -7.35 -17.69
CA ARG A 452 -30.44 -8.39 -18.75
C ARG A 452 -29.03 -8.85 -19.16
N SER A 453 -28.04 -7.97 -19.11
CA SER A 453 -26.64 -8.27 -19.37
C SER A 453 -25.89 -8.84 -18.16
N ASN A 454 -26.35 -8.60 -16.93
CA ASN A 454 -25.95 -9.41 -15.77
C ASN A 454 -26.52 -10.82 -15.92
N ARG A 455 -25.64 -11.77 -16.27
CA ARG A 455 -26.00 -13.16 -16.56
C ARG A 455 -26.68 -13.85 -15.37
N VAL A 456 -26.28 -13.54 -14.13
CA VAL A 456 -26.79 -14.20 -12.94
C VAL A 456 -28.23 -13.77 -12.67
N MET A 457 -28.52 -12.46 -12.73
CA MET A 457 -29.87 -11.93 -12.59
C MET A 457 -30.77 -12.38 -13.75
N ALA A 458 -30.31 -12.26 -15.00
CA ALA A 458 -31.06 -12.64 -16.20
C ALA A 458 -31.38 -14.15 -16.25
N ASP A 459 -30.46 -15.01 -15.79
CA ASP A 459 -30.73 -16.45 -15.64
C ASP A 459 -31.74 -16.71 -14.52
N THR A 460 -31.63 -16.03 -13.38
CA THR A 460 -32.57 -16.16 -12.25
C THR A 460 -33.99 -15.74 -12.63
N LEU A 461 -34.16 -14.62 -13.35
CA LEU A 461 -35.43 -14.17 -13.92
C LEU A 461 -36.00 -15.18 -14.92
N ALA A 462 -35.15 -15.89 -15.66
CA ALA A 462 -35.53 -16.94 -16.61
C ALA A 462 -35.71 -18.34 -15.98
N GLY A 463 -35.60 -18.49 -14.66
CA GLY A 463 -35.69 -19.78 -13.97
C GLY A 463 -34.53 -20.75 -14.28
N ARG A 464 -33.36 -20.20 -14.65
CA ARG A 464 -32.14 -20.93 -14.98
C ARG A 464 -31.03 -20.62 -13.96
N SER A 465 -29.99 -21.45 -13.94
CA SER A 465 -28.82 -21.28 -13.09
C SER A 465 -27.54 -21.18 -13.93
N SER A 466 -26.76 -20.12 -13.72
CA SER A 466 -25.35 -20.05 -14.11
C SER A 466 -24.65 -18.97 -13.28
N GLY A 467 -23.35 -18.76 -13.49
CA GLY A 467 -22.56 -17.84 -12.68
C GLY A 467 -21.38 -17.21 -13.41
N TYR A 468 -20.65 -16.39 -12.67
CA TYR A 468 -19.26 -16.05 -12.96
C TYR A 468 -18.40 -16.81 -11.96
N THR A 469 -17.21 -17.24 -12.38
CA THR A 469 -16.20 -17.89 -11.54
C THR A 469 -14.86 -17.20 -11.82
N ARG A 470 -13.97 -17.09 -10.84
CA ARG A 470 -12.59 -16.65 -11.12
C ARG A 470 -11.96 -17.57 -12.17
N LEU A 471 -11.13 -17.04 -13.07
CA LEU A 471 -10.57 -17.85 -14.15
C LEU A 471 -9.76 -19.05 -13.60
N GLU A 472 -9.00 -18.82 -12.53
CA GLU A 472 -8.26 -19.84 -11.76
C GLU A 472 -9.13 -20.88 -11.05
N THR A 473 -10.45 -20.70 -10.94
CA THR A 473 -11.40 -21.70 -10.39
C THR A 473 -12.25 -22.40 -11.46
N LEU A 474 -12.07 -22.06 -12.74
CA LEU A 474 -12.76 -22.71 -13.86
C LEU A 474 -12.29 -24.17 -14.05
N ASN A 475 -13.25 -25.08 -14.19
CA ASN A 475 -13.03 -26.46 -14.61
C ASN A 475 -14.31 -27.03 -15.26
N GLU A 476 -14.59 -26.64 -16.51
CA GLU A 476 -15.82 -27.00 -17.25
C GLU A 476 -15.53 -27.35 -18.71
N VAL A 477 -16.37 -28.20 -19.32
CA VAL A 477 -16.39 -28.39 -20.78
C VAL A 477 -16.92 -27.14 -21.48
N ARG A 478 -16.16 -26.57 -22.43
CA ARG A 478 -16.47 -25.30 -23.12
C ARG A 478 -16.42 -25.45 -24.65
N SER A 479 -17.43 -24.91 -25.34
CA SER A 479 -17.31 -24.56 -26.77
C SER A 479 -16.54 -23.26 -26.99
N ASP A 480 -16.68 -22.33 -26.04
CA ASP A 480 -16.09 -20.99 -26.07
C ASP A 480 -15.78 -20.54 -24.63
N LEU A 481 -14.63 -19.89 -24.47
CA LEU A 481 -14.19 -19.30 -23.21
C LEU A 481 -14.54 -17.80 -23.21
N THR A 482 -15.68 -17.46 -22.63
CA THR A 482 -16.07 -16.06 -22.40
C THR A 482 -15.50 -15.58 -21.07
N LEU A 483 -14.70 -14.51 -21.15
CA LEU A 483 -14.02 -13.87 -20.03
C LEU A 483 -14.53 -12.43 -19.87
N SER A 484 -14.61 -11.96 -18.62
CA SER A 484 -14.79 -10.56 -18.25
C SER A 484 -13.74 -10.16 -17.23
N VAL A 485 -13.46 -8.86 -17.13
CA VAL A 485 -12.40 -8.33 -16.27
C VAL A 485 -12.94 -7.19 -15.42
N TYR A 486 -12.65 -7.22 -14.12
CA TYR A 486 -12.77 -6.04 -13.27
C TYR A 486 -11.39 -5.51 -12.91
N ALA A 487 -11.19 -4.22 -13.12
CA ALA A 487 -10.12 -3.44 -12.54
C ALA A 487 -10.65 -2.02 -12.27
N ALA A 488 -10.14 -1.36 -11.22
CA ALA A 488 -10.52 -0.01 -10.84
C ALA A 488 -9.27 0.78 -10.41
N TYR A 489 -9.25 2.06 -10.79
CA TYR A 489 -8.09 2.94 -10.64
C TYR A 489 -8.58 4.31 -10.14
N PRO A 490 -8.24 4.74 -8.91
CA PRO A 490 -8.73 6.01 -8.36
C PRO A 490 -8.47 7.21 -9.28
N GLY A 491 -9.52 8.01 -9.51
CA GLY A 491 -9.51 9.16 -10.43
C GLY A 491 -9.51 8.84 -11.94
N SER A 492 -9.40 7.58 -12.36
CA SER A 492 -9.30 7.19 -13.78
C SER A 492 -10.60 6.54 -14.30
N PRO A 493 -11.44 7.28 -15.06
CA PRO A 493 -12.71 6.77 -15.58
C PRO A 493 -12.59 5.98 -16.90
N SER A 494 -11.41 5.95 -17.54
CA SER A 494 -11.18 5.25 -18.80
C SER A 494 -10.17 4.12 -18.65
N LEU A 495 -10.60 2.91 -18.99
CA LEU A 495 -9.85 1.66 -18.91
C LEU A 495 -9.97 0.91 -20.24
N GLN A 496 -8.84 0.49 -20.79
CA GLN A 496 -8.79 -0.42 -21.95
C GLN A 496 -8.21 -1.78 -21.53
N VAL A 497 -8.79 -2.86 -22.05
CA VAL A 497 -8.41 -4.24 -21.73
C VAL A 497 -8.04 -4.99 -23.02
N GLU A 498 -6.82 -5.51 -23.07
CA GLU A 498 -6.29 -6.32 -24.17
C GLU A 498 -6.12 -7.78 -23.75
N TYR A 499 -6.56 -8.70 -24.60
CA TYR A 499 -6.46 -10.14 -24.38
C TYR A 499 -5.53 -10.76 -25.43
N LEU A 500 -4.43 -11.37 -24.97
CA LEU A 500 -3.47 -12.07 -25.82
C LEU A 500 -3.52 -13.58 -25.52
N VAL A 501 -3.71 -14.41 -26.54
CA VAL A 501 -3.61 -15.87 -26.49
C VAL A 501 -2.42 -16.30 -27.34
N ASP A 502 -1.44 -16.98 -26.75
CA ASP A 502 -0.18 -17.37 -27.39
C ASP A 502 0.54 -16.22 -28.12
N GLY A 503 0.50 -15.04 -27.49
CA GLY A 503 1.05 -13.79 -28.02
C GLY A 503 0.22 -13.14 -29.14
N GLN A 504 -0.84 -13.80 -29.64
CA GLN A 504 -1.76 -13.23 -30.62
C GLN A 504 -2.93 -12.55 -29.94
N ARG A 505 -3.34 -11.38 -30.44
CA ARG A 505 -4.45 -10.62 -29.84
C ARG A 505 -5.81 -11.24 -30.17
N ALA A 506 -6.48 -11.75 -29.14
CA ALA A 506 -7.85 -12.25 -29.21
C ALA A 506 -8.89 -11.12 -29.11
N SER A 507 -8.63 -10.07 -28.30
CA SER A 507 -9.54 -8.93 -28.16
C SER A 507 -8.82 -7.65 -27.68
N LEU A 508 -9.45 -6.50 -27.94
CA LEU A 508 -9.17 -5.20 -27.35
C LEU A 508 -10.51 -4.50 -27.11
N THR A 509 -10.79 -4.08 -25.87
CA THR A 509 -12.10 -3.49 -25.50
C THR A 509 -11.98 -2.38 -24.48
N ASP A 510 -12.85 -1.39 -24.60
CA ASP A 510 -13.02 -0.22 -23.72
C ASP A 510 -14.43 -0.17 -23.08
N ARG A 511 -15.21 -1.26 -23.20
CA ARG A 511 -16.60 -1.35 -22.72
C ARG A 511 -16.77 -2.34 -21.59
N ILE A 512 -17.30 -1.90 -20.46
CA ILE A 512 -17.76 -2.73 -19.34
C ILE A 512 -18.73 -3.83 -19.84
N PRO A 513 -18.65 -5.10 -19.36
CA PRO A 513 -17.69 -5.65 -18.39
C PRO A 513 -16.38 -6.18 -19.00
N TYR A 514 -15.81 -5.42 -19.93
CA TYR A 514 -14.57 -5.67 -20.67
C TYR A 514 -14.48 -7.07 -21.28
N THR A 515 -15.61 -7.58 -21.76
CA THR A 515 -15.76 -8.98 -22.16
C THR A 515 -14.96 -9.35 -23.41
N CYS A 516 -14.35 -10.54 -23.38
CA CYS A 516 -13.80 -11.25 -24.53
C CYS A 516 -14.50 -12.62 -24.65
N THR A 517 -14.62 -13.15 -25.87
CA THR A 517 -14.97 -14.57 -26.08
C THR A 517 -13.92 -15.20 -26.99
N ILE A 518 -13.22 -16.20 -26.48
CA ILE A 518 -12.15 -16.93 -27.15
C ILE A 518 -12.76 -18.26 -27.64
N PRO A 519 -12.89 -18.48 -28.97
CA PRO A 519 -13.47 -19.72 -29.49
C PRO A 519 -12.56 -20.93 -29.20
N ALA A 520 -13.12 -22.12 -28.92
CA ALA A 520 -12.29 -23.32 -28.72
C ALA A 520 -11.47 -23.72 -29.96
N SER A 521 -11.78 -23.20 -31.16
CA SER A 521 -10.93 -23.36 -32.35
C SER A 521 -9.58 -22.63 -32.25
N MET A 522 -9.43 -21.69 -31.31
CA MET A 522 -8.15 -21.05 -30.96
C MET A 522 -7.44 -21.78 -29.81
N LEU A 523 -8.20 -22.42 -28.92
CA LEU A 523 -7.74 -23.14 -27.73
C LEU A 523 -7.83 -24.67 -27.97
N GLY A 524 -6.99 -25.20 -28.84
CA GLY A 524 -6.93 -26.63 -29.14
C GLY A 524 -6.50 -27.48 -27.93
N ALA A 525 -6.66 -28.81 -28.01
CA ALA A 525 -6.26 -29.68 -26.90
C ALA A 525 -4.76 -29.58 -26.61
N GLY A 526 -4.39 -29.12 -25.41
CA GLY A 526 -3.04 -28.73 -25.04
C GLY A 526 -3.00 -27.70 -23.91
N SER A 527 -1.88 -26.98 -23.81
CA SER A 527 -1.70 -25.83 -22.92
C SER A 527 -1.49 -24.56 -23.74
N HIS A 528 -2.18 -23.49 -23.37
CA HIS A 528 -2.14 -22.18 -24.02
C HIS A 528 -1.77 -21.10 -23.00
N SER A 529 -1.06 -20.07 -23.44
CA SER A 529 -0.78 -18.89 -22.64
C SER A 529 -1.86 -17.83 -22.85
N LEU A 530 -2.38 -17.26 -21.76
CA LEU A 530 -3.29 -16.11 -21.79
C LEU A 530 -2.64 -14.96 -21.03
N LYS A 531 -2.64 -13.76 -21.62
CA LYS A 531 -2.33 -12.51 -20.93
C LYS A 531 -3.50 -11.55 -21.05
N VAL A 532 -3.90 -10.99 -19.92
CA VAL A 532 -4.90 -9.93 -19.79
C VAL A 532 -4.16 -8.67 -19.37
N ILE A 533 -4.22 -7.63 -20.20
CA ILE A 533 -3.50 -6.37 -19.99
C ILE A 533 -4.51 -5.25 -19.80
N THR A 534 -4.51 -4.62 -18.63
CA THR A 534 -5.34 -3.45 -18.31
C THR A 534 -4.52 -2.16 -18.37
N ARG A 535 -5.08 -1.13 -19.01
CA ARG A 535 -4.42 0.18 -19.21
C ARG A 535 -5.33 1.33 -18.75
N ALA A 536 -4.83 2.15 -17.84
CA ALA A 536 -5.50 3.35 -17.33
C ALA A 536 -4.48 4.49 -17.21
N GLY A 537 -4.56 5.48 -18.10
CA GLY A 537 -3.52 6.51 -18.23
C GLY A 537 -2.17 5.90 -18.61
N GLU A 538 -1.12 6.22 -17.86
CA GLU A 538 0.22 5.62 -18.00
C GLU A 538 0.37 4.27 -17.24
N SER A 539 -0.61 3.88 -16.42
CA SER A 539 -0.58 2.59 -15.71
C SER A 539 -0.94 1.44 -16.63
N GLU A 540 -0.05 0.44 -16.71
CA GLU A 540 -0.32 -0.87 -17.32
C GLU A 540 -0.15 -1.99 -16.26
N TYR A 541 -1.14 -2.86 -16.16
CA TYR A 541 -1.06 -4.11 -15.38
C TYR A 541 -1.28 -5.29 -16.32
N THR A 542 -0.38 -6.27 -16.28
CA THR A 542 -0.55 -7.55 -16.96
C THR A 542 -0.82 -8.65 -15.94
N LYS A 543 -1.83 -9.49 -16.19
CA LYS A 543 -2.09 -10.73 -15.46
C LYS A 543 -2.07 -11.91 -16.42
N SER A 544 -1.25 -12.90 -16.09
CA SER A 544 -0.99 -14.07 -16.93
C SER A 544 -1.64 -15.33 -16.38
N PHE A 545 -2.05 -16.23 -17.27
CA PHE A 545 -2.58 -17.55 -16.95
C PHE A 545 -2.03 -18.59 -17.92
N THR A 546 -1.83 -19.82 -17.44
CA THR A 546 -1.78 -20.99 -18.32
C THR A 546 -3.20 -21.56 -18.40
N LEU A 547 -3.77 -21.61 -19.61
CA LEU A 547 -5.01 -22.33 -19.89
C LEU A 547 -4.65 -23.78 -20.27
N HIS A 548 -5.39 -24.74 -19.73
CA HIS A 548 -5.30 -26.16 -20.10
C HIS A 548 -6.61 -26.59 -20.74
N VAL A 549 -6.55 -27.17 -21.94
CA VAL A 549 -7.71 -27.71 -22.64
C VAL A 549 -7.52 -29.21 -22.85
N GLN A 550 -8.41 -29.98 -22.26
CA GLN A 550 -8.42 -31.43 -22.34
C GLN A 550 -9.08 -31.92 -23.63
N SER A 551 -8.86 -33.18 -24.00
CA SER A 551 -9.37 -33.77 -25.25
C SER A 551 -10.90 -33.91 -25.32
N ASP A 552 -11.60 -33.72 -24.21
CA ASP A 552 -13.06 -33.68 -24.11
C ASP A 552 -13.65 -32.26 -24.19
N GLY A 553 -12.79 -31.23 -24.29
CA GLY A 553 -13.17 -29.82 -24.26
C GLY A 553 -13.23 -29.20 -22.86
N THR A 554 -12.81 -29.92 -21.80
CA THR A 554 -12.68 -29.34 -20.45
C THR A 554 -11.56 -28.30 -20.43
N VAL A 555 -11.91 -27.07 -20.05
CA VAL A 555 -11.01 -25.94 -19.88
C VAL A 555 -10.82 -25.64 -18.39
N SER A 556 -9.57 -25.50 -17.97
CA SER A 556 -9.18 -24.98 -16.66
C SER A 556 -8.01 -24.00 -16.79
N ALA A 557 -7.71 -23.21 -15.76
CA ALA A 557 -6.61 -22.25 -15.79
C ALA A 557 -5.80 -22.21 -14.49
N GLU A 558 -4.51 -21.93 -14.61
CA GLU A 558 -3.58 -21.64 -13.50
C GLU A 558 -3.06 -20.20 -13.63
N ALA A 559 -3.18 -19.39 -12.57
CA ALA A 559 -2.70 -18.00 -12.56
C ALA A 559 -1.18 -17.94 -12.34
N ILE A 560 -0.46 -17.26 -13.23
CA ILE A 560 0.99 -17.09 -13.13
C ILE A 560 1.29 -15.86 -12.26
N LEU A 561 1.46 -16.11 -10.95
CA LEU A 561 1.63 -15.07 -9.92
C LEU A 561 2.87 -14.17 -10.13
N HIS A 562 3.95 -14.71 -10.70
CA HIS A 562 5.18 -13.98 -10.94
C HIS A 562 5.83 -14.41 -12.26
N GLU A 563 6.30 -13.43 -13.04
CA GLU A 563 7.07 -13.64 -14.27
C GLU A 563 8.37 -12.83 -14.26
N GLY A 564 9.39 -13.39 -14.90
CA GLY A 564 10.64 -12.69 -15.25
C GLY A 564 11.57 -12.37 -14.09
N GLY A 565 12.62 -11.60 -14.40
CA GLY A 565 13.76 -11.42 -13.51
C GLY A 565 14.67 -12.65 -13.44
N ARG A 566 15.69 -12.59 -12.58
CA ARG A 566 16.63 -13.69 -12.34
C ARG A 566 17.09 -13.65 -10.90
N ALA A 567 17.07 -14.80 -10.22
CA ALA A 567 17.66 -14.95 -8.90
C ALA A 567 19.20 -14.90 -8.96
N THR A 568 19.83 -14.35 -7.94
CA THR A 568 21.28 -14.37 -7.75
C THR A 568 21.64 -15.34 -6.62
N CYS A 569 22.93 -15.52 -6.34
CA CYS A 569 23.43 -16.23 -5.16
C CYS A 569 23.22 -15.51 -3.81
N SER A 570 22.39 -14.47 -3.77
CA SER A 570 22.13 -13.65 -2.57
C SER A 570 20.72 -13.04 -2.53
N ALA A 571 20.08 -12.84 -3.67
CA ALA A 571 18.74 -12.25 -3.79
C ALA A 571 17.82 -13.16 -4.64
N LYS A 572 16.54 -13.19 -4.24
CA LYS A 572 15.46 -13.87 -4.98
C LYS A 572 15.22 -13.18 -6.33
N ALA A 573 14.56 -13.87 -7.27
CA ALA A 573 14.21 -13.26 -8.54
C ALA A 573 13.22 -12.11 -8.30
N VAL A 574 13.44 -10.94 -8.89
CA VAL A 574 12.48 -9.82 -8.81
C VAL A 574 11.53 -9.90 -9.99
N CYS A 575 10.24 -10.07 -9.73
CA CYS A 575 9.21 -10.19 -10.76
C CYS A 575 9.16 -8.94 -11.64
N THR A 576 9.35 -9.09 -12.96
CA THR A 576 9.30 -7.95 -13.89
C THR A 576 7.88 -7.41 -14.09
N VAL A 577 6.86 -8.12 -13.60
CA VAL A 577 5.47 -7.62 -13.57
C VAL A 577 5.20 -6.81 -12.31
N CYS A 578 5.35 -7.38 -11.10
CA CYS A 578 4.92 -6.73 -9.85
C CYS A 578 6.03 -6.12 -8.99
N GLY A 579 7.31 -6.24 -9.38
CA GLY A 579 8.45 -5.69 -8.63
C GLY A 579 8.79 -6.42 -7.33
N GLN A 580 8.04 -7.45 -6.94
CA GLN A 580 8.27 -8.20 -5.70
C GLN A 580 9.30 -9.34 -5.88
N PRO A 581 10.11 -9.64 -4.85
CA PRO A 581 11.04 -10.77 -4.85
C PRO A 581 10.32 -12.11 -4.64
N TYR A 582 10.59 -13.09 -5.50
CA TYR A 582 9.91 -14.39 -5.53
C TYR A 582 10.82 -15.58 -5.87
N GLY A 583 10.31 -16.80 -5.68
CA GLY A 583 11.09 -18.03 -5.86
C GLY A 583 12.17 -18.17 -4.80
N GLU A 584 13.21 -18.95 -5.08
CA GLU A 584 14.42 -19.05 -4.24
C GLU A 584 15.61 -18.33 -4.86
N ILE A 585 16.66 -18.12 -4.06
CA ILE A 585 17.97 -17.70 -4.58
C ILE A 585 18.54 -18.80 -5.49
N ASP A 586 19.40 -18.46 -6.47
CA ASP A 586 20.20 -19.45 -7.21
C ASP A 586 21.62 -19.44 -6.62
N PRO A 587 22.01 -20.42 -5.78
CA PRO A 587 23.32 -20.44 -5.15
C PRO A 587 24.49 -20.42 -6.13
N ASN A 588 24.27 -20.79 -7.40
CA ASN A 588 25.29 -20.86 -8.44
C ASN A 588 25.36 -19.58 -9.29
N ALA A 589 24.39 -18.66 -9.16
CA ALA A 589 24.35 -17.38 -9.88
C ALA A 589 25.32 -16.36 -9.26
N HIS A 590 26.61 -16.68 -9.29
CA HIS A 590 27.70 -15.77 -8.98
C HIS A 590 28.04 -14.87 -10.18
N ALA A 591 28.41 -13.62 -9.91
CA ALA A 591 29.07 -12.71 -10.84
C ALA A 591 30.45 -12.39 -10.27
N VAL A 592 31.52 -12.59 -11.04
CA VAL A 592 32.91 -12.46 -10.57
C VAL A 592 33.40 -11.03 -10.76
N SER A 593 33.95 -10.41 -9.71
CA SER A 593 34.30 -8.99 -9.74
C SER A 593 35.40 -8.68 -10.74
N SER A 594 35.16 -7.73 -11.65
CA SER A 594 36.17 -7.26 -12.61
C SER A 594 37.44 -6.66 -11.98
N VAL A 595 37.36 -6.27 -10.70
CA VAL A 595 38.47 -5.74 -9.90
C VAL A 595 39.10 -6.86 -9.04
N TRP A 596 40.43 -6.85 -8.91
CA TRP A 596 41.16 -7.69 -7.95
C TRP A 596 41.07 -7.13 -6.53
N SER A 597 40.66 -7.97 -5.57
CA SER A 597 40.80 -7.73 -4.14
C SER A 597 42.11 -8.31 -3.60
N PHE A 598 42.58 -7.79 -2.47
CA PHE A 598 43.82 -8.23 -1.83
C PHE A 598 43.68 -8.27 -0.29
N SER A 599 44.03 -9.41 0.32
CA SER A 599 44.23 -9.55 1.77
C SER A 599 45.31 -10.59 2.05
N ASP A 600 46.03 -10.45 3.17
CA ASP A 600 46.90 -11.49 3.73
C ASP A 600 47.94 -12.07 2.77
N GLY A 601 48.43 -11.25 1.82
CA GLY A 601 49.40 -11.67 0.81
C GLY A 601 48.82 -12.47 -0.36
N ARG A 602 47.49 -12.54 -0.50
CA ARG A 602 46.76 -13.18 -1.60
C ARG A 602 45.96 -12.15 -2.40
N HIS A 603 45.74 -12.45 -3.67
CA HIS A 603 44.77 -11.74 -4.51
C HIS A 603 43.65 -12.70 -4.92
N TYR A 604 42.45 -12.15 -5.07
CA TYR A 604 41.22 -12.88 -5.40
C TYR A 604 40.21 -11.93 -6.03
N HIS A 605 39.28 -12.46 -6.82
CA HIS A 605 38.05 -11.76 -7.15
C HIS A 605 36.96 -12.10 -6.12
N ILE A 606 35.97 -11.23 -5.94
CA ILE A 606 34.83 -11.44 -5.04
C ILE A 606 33.55 -11.59 -5.86
N CYS A 607 32.51 -12.20 -5.28
CA CYS A 607 31.20 -12.19 -5.92
C CYS A 607 30.58 -10.78 -5.88
N GLU A 608 30.33 -10.14 -7.02
CA GLU A 608 29.69 -8.81 -7.12
C GLU A 608 28.28 -8.81 -6.50
N ASN A 609 27.57 -9.94 -6.58
CA ASN A 609 26.28 -10.15 -5.89
C ASN A 609 26.39 -10.21 -4.35
N GLY A 610 27.57 -10.03 -3.75
CA GLY A 610 27.73 -9.80 -2.30
C GLY A 610 27.74 -11.04 -1.39
N CYS A 611 27.61 -12.27 -1.93
CA CYS A 611 27.56 -13.51 -1.12
C CYS A 611 28.88 -13.91 -0.42
N GLY A 612 29.97 -13.15 -0.58
CA GLY A 612 31.26 -13.42 0.04
C GLY A 612 32.11 -14.53 -0.61
N THR A 613 31.61 -15.26 -1.61
CA THR A 613 32.40 -16.23 -2.38
C THR A 613 33.62 -15.56 -3.03
N LEU A 614 34.78 -16.20 -2.89
CA LEU A 614 36.07 -15.75 -3.45
C LEU A 614 36.45 -16.62 -4.64
N PHE A 615 36.95 -15.99 -5.71
CA PHE A 615 37.42 -16.64 -6.94
C PHE A 615 38.91 -16.38 -7.14
N ASP A 616 39.58 -17.30 -7.83
CA ASP A 616 41.00 -17.19 -8.24
C ASP A 616 41.97 -16.85 -7.09
N ALA A 617 41.67 -17.35 -5.88
CA ALA A 617 42.26 -16.88 -4.63
C ALA A 617 43.67 -17.44 -4.37
N VAL A 618 44.66 -16.80 -4.99
CA VAL A 618 46.07 -17.25 -5.06
C VAL A 618 47.03 -16.30 -4.33
N ALA A 619 48.14 -16.84 -3.83
CA ALA A 619 49.21 -16.04 -3.25
C ALA A 619 49.80 -15.06 -4.28
N CYS A 620 50.12 -13.83 -3.83
CA CYS A 620 50.79 -12.84 -4.66
C CYS A 620 52.20 -13.31 -5.05
N SER A 621 52.59 -12.98 -6.29
CA SER A 621 53.86 -13.40 -6.87
C SER A 621 54.43 -12.33 -7.81
N GLY A 622 55.73 -12.39 -8.09
CA GLY A 622 56.43 -11.44 -8.93
C GLY A 622 56.91 -10.19 -8.18
N GLY A 623 57.72 -9.39 -8.88
CA GLY A 623 58.48 -8.30 -8.25
C GLY A 623 59.62 -8.80 -7.36
N ALA A 624 60.40 -7.86 -6.84
CA ALA A 624 61.41 -8.10 -5.82
C ALA A 624 61.19 -7.11 -4.68
N ALA A 625 61.34 -7.56 -3.43
CA ALA A 625 61.42 -6.67 -2.29
C ALA A 625 62.84 -6.12 -2.16
N ASP A 626 62.97 -4.88 -1.72
CA ASP A 626 64.22 -4.32 -1.20
C ASP A 626 64.03 -4.02 0.30
N CYS A 627 65.00 -3.35 0.93
CA CYS A 627 64.98 -3.09 2.37
C CYS A 627 64.19 -1.82 2.78
N VAL A 628 63.46 -1.19 1.85
CA VAL A 628 62.51 -0.09 2.09
C VAL A 628 61.18 -0.28 1.33
N ASN A 629 61.17 -0.98 0.19
CA ASN A 629 59.98 -1.32 -0.59
C ASN A 629 59.66 -2.82 -0.52
N LYS A 630 58.39 -3.17 -0.30
CA LYS A 630 57.89 -4.54 -0.45
C LYS A 630 57.84 -4.97 -1.92
N ALA A 631 57.87 -6.27 -2.18
CA ALA A 631 57.62 -6.81 -3.52
C ALA A 631 56.21 -6.40 -3.99
N VAL A 632 56.08 -5.98 -5.25
CA VAL A 632 54.79 -5.61 -5.85
C VAL A 632 54.31 -6.77 -6.70
N CYS A 633 53.09 -7.25 -6.44
CA CYS A 633 52.51 -8.38 -7.14
C CYS A 633 52.32 -8.05 -8.63
N ALA A 634 52.83 -8.93 -9.51
CA ALA A 634 52.78 -8.72 -10.96
C ALA A 634 51.36 -8.84 -11.57
N VAL A 635 50.38 -9.33 -10.80
CA VAL A 635 48.98 -9.51 -11.24
C VAL A 635 48.08 -8.39 -10.73
N CYS A 636 48.00 -8.20 -9.41
CA CYS A 636 47.09 -7.22 -8.79
C CYS A 636 47.72 -5.86 -8.47
N GLY A 637 49.03 -5.67 -8.68
CA GLY A 637 49.72 -4.40 -8.43
C GLY A 637 49.90 -4.01 -6.96
N HIS A 638 49.44 -4.82 -6.00
CA HIS A 638 49.57 -4.53 -4.57
C HIS A 638 50.93 -4.96 -3.98
N PRO A 639 51.48 -4.20 -3.02
CA PRO A 639 52.69 -4.58 -2.28
C PRO A 639 52.42 -5.70 -1.26
N TYR A 640 53.24 -6.75 -1.27
CA TYR A 640 53.04 -7.96 -0.46
C TYR A 640 54.34 -8.49 0.15
N GLY A 641 54.23 -9.47 1.06
CA GLY A 641 55.40 -10.08 1.73
C GLY A 641 56.10 -9.16 2.74
N SER A 642 57.38 -9.44 2.97
CA SER A 642 58.27 -8.67 3.85
C SER A 642 59.26 -7.81 3.05
N LEU A 643 59.96 -6.90 3.73
CA LEU A 643 61.14 -6.23 3.17
C LEU A 643 62.32 -7.21 3.12
N SER A 644 63.23 -7.01 2.17
CA SER A 644 64.49 -7.76 2.08
C SER A 644 65.53 -7.26 3.09
N GLU A 645 66.50 -8.10 3.41
CA GLU A 645 67.63 -7.74 4.28
C GLU A 645 68.47 -6.59 3.69
N HIS A 646 69.01 -5.74 4.57
CA HIS A 646 69.91 -4.66 4.17
C HIS A 646 71.26 -5.21 3.67
N GLN A 647 71.73 -4.73 2.53
CA GLN A 647 73.06 -5.02 2.01
C GLN A 647 74.00 -3.84 2.28
N PRO A 648 75.03 -3.95 3.14
CA PRO A 648 75.98 -2.87 3.40
C PRO A 648 76.92 -2.67 2.20
N GLN A 649 77.31 -1.42 1.92
CA GLN A 649 78.25 -1.08 0.84
C GLN A 649 79.61 -1.76 1.04
N ASN A 650 80.30 -2.11 -0.06
CA ASN A 650 81.61 -2.76 -0.01
C ASN A 650 82.77 -1.83 0.40
N ARG A 651 82.52 -0.52 0.52
CA ARG A 651 83.51 0.48 0.90
C ARG A 651 83.03 1.29 2.10
N PHE A 652 83.93 1.56 3.04
CA PHE A 652 83.71 2.52 4.13
C PHE A 652 83.73 3.96 3.61
N THR A 653 82.80 4.76 4.13
CA THR A 653 82.62 6.19 3.85
C THR A 653 82.72 6.98 5.13
N THR A 654 83.13 8.25 5.06
CA THR A 654 83.11 9.11 6.25
C THR A 654 81.68 9.54 6.57
N LEU A 655 81.26 9.28 7.81
CA LEU A 655 79.99 9.67 8.38
C LEU A 655 80.27 10.40 9.70
N ASP A 656 79.99 11.70 9.77
CA ASP A 656 80.06 12.52 10.99
C ASP A 656 81.38 12.36 11.80
N GLY A 657 82.50 12.25 11.09
CA GLY A 657 83.86 12.11 11.65
C GLY A 657 84.30 10.66 11.92
N ARG A 658 83.46 9.67 11.61
CA ARG A 658 83.69 8.22 11.74
C ARG A 658 83.74 7.56 10.37
N HIS A 659 84.19 6.31 10.28
CA HIS A 659 84.01 5.48 9.09
C HIS A 659 82.82 4.55 9.27
N ALA A 660 81.98 4.40 8.24
CA ALA A 660 80.86 3.47 8.26
C ALA A 660 80.48 3.02 6.84
N ARG A 661 79.77 1.89 6.72
CA ARG A 661 79.21 1.37 5.47
C ARG A 661 77.69 1.63 5.48
N ARG A 662 77.20 2.48 4.59
CA ARG A 662 75.74 2.68 4.41
C ARG A 662 75.12 1.49 3.66
N CYS A 663 73.80 1.35 3.71
CA CYS A 663 73.09 0.42 2.82
C CYS A 663 73.37 0.72 1.32
N GLN A 664 73.39 -0.30 0.47
CA GLN A 664 73.51 -0.16 -0.98
C GLN A 664 72.21 0.34 -1.63
N THR A 665 71.05 0.03 -1.03
CA THR A 665 69.72 0.43 -1.52
C THR A 665 69.53 1.94 -1.43
N ALA A 666 69.25 2.58 -2.57
CA ALA A 666 68.99 4.02 -2.64
C ALA A 666 67.79 4.42 -1.74
N GLY A 667 67.91 5.55 -1.04
CA GLY A 667 66.90 6.02 -0.08
C GLY A 667 66.92 5.32 1.29
N CYS A 668 67.59 4.18 1.43
CA CYS A 668 67.76 3.53 2.74
C CYS A 668 68.82 4.26 3.58
N THR A 669 68.47 4.58 4.83
CA THR A 669 69.33 5.29 5.78
C THR A 669 70.13 4.39 6.73
N ALA A 670 70.01 3.06 6.61
CA ALA A 670 70.68 2.11 7.50
C ALA A 670 72.22 2.18 7.38
N VAL A 671 72.90 2.10 8.52
CA VAL A 671 74.35 2.24 8.69
C VAL A 671 74.90 0.99 9.39
N PHE A 672 76.05 0.52 8.92
CA PHE A 672 76.70 -0.72 9.35
C PHE A 672 78.19 -0.46 9.60
N ASP A 673 78.79 -1.24 10.50
CA ASP A 673 80.22 -1.24 10.80
C ASP A 673 80.78 0.17 11.12
N GLU A 674 80.09 0.92 11.96
CA GLU A 674 80.52 2.26 12.35
C GLU A 674 81.72 2.19 13.33
N GLY A 675 82.84 2.79 12.94
CA GLY A 675 84.09 2.80 13.71
C GLY A 675 84.78 4.16 13.70
N ALA A 676 85.60 4.41 14.72
CA ALA A 676 86.42 5.63 14.79
C ALA A 676 87.49 5.62 13.69
N CYS A 677 87.67 6.74 13.00
CA CYS A 677 88.74 6.88 12.01
C CYS A 677 90.14 6.72 12.64
N ALA A 678 91.00 5.94 11.98
CA ALA A 678 92.40 5.75 12.32
C ALA A 678 93.32 6.48 11.32
N ASP A 679 94.47 6.93 11.81
CA ASP A 679 95.43 7.84 11.14
C ASP A 679 96.86 7.34 11.45
N SER A 680 97.26 6.22 10.82
CA SER A 680 98.45 5.46 11.26
C SER A 680 99.78 6.16 10.93
N ASP A 681 99.84 6.98 9.90
CA ASP A 681 101.02 7.77 9.51
C ASP A 681 100.88 9.28 9.80
N SER A 682 99.72 9.72 10.29
CA SER A 682 99.40 11.13 10.63
C SER A 682 99.31 12.09 9.45
N ASP A 683 99.05 11.60 8.22
CA ASP A 683 98.77 12.45 7.05
C ASP A 683 97.40 13.15 7.11
N ARG A 684 96.51 12.71 8.03
CA ARG A 684 95.13 13.16 8.25
C ARG A 684 94.10 12.65 7.25
N ILE A 685 94.34 11.52 6.60
CA ILE A 685 93.39 10.76 5.78
C ILE A 685 93.17 9.40 6.45
N CYS A 686 91.91 8.99 6.62
CA CYS A 686 91.66 7.77 7.38
C CYS A 686 92.03 6.51 6.59
N ASP A 687 92.88 5.65 7.16
CA ASP A 687 93.35 4.38 6.59
C ASP A 687 92.24 3.45 6.04
N ILE A 688 91.00 3.59 6.54
CA ILE A 688 89.89 2.66 6.30
C ILE A 688 88.87 3.19 5.28
N CYS A 689 88.52 4.48 5.32
CA CYS A 689 87.58 5.09 4.36
C CYS A 689 88.23 5.98 3.30
N PHE A 690 89.49 6.40 3.53
CA PHE A 690 90.25 7.40 2.78
C PHE A 690 89.57 8.78 2.72
N GLY A 691 88.83 9.15 3.77
CA GLY A 691 88.31 10.49 3.97
C GLY A 691 89.18 11.31 4.91
N ALA A 692 89.32 12.61 4.64
CA ALA A 692 90.11 13.53 5.46
C ALA A 692 89.53 13.68 6.88
N MET A 693 90.40 13.66 7.89
CA MET A 693 90.07 13.88 9.29
C MET A 693 90.21 15.37 9.67
N PRO A 694 89.30 15.89 10.51
CA PRO A 694 89.24 17.32 10.79
C PRO A 694 90.46 17.83 11.57
N ILE A 695 90.93 19.03 11.22
CA ILE A 695 92.09 19.66 11.84
C ILE A 695 91.78 20.00 13.30
N LYS A 696 92.49 19.35 14.24
CA LYS A 696 92.34 19.58 15.67
C LYS A 696 93.05 20.86 16.11
N ALA A 697 92.35 21.99 16.04
CA ALA A 697 92.85 23.29 16.50
C ALA A 697 93.07 23.32 18.04
N PRO A 698 94.18 23.90 18.54
CA PRO A 698 94.48 23.91 19.97
C PRO A 698 94.15 25.25 20.64
N GLU A 699 92.93 25.44 21.14
CA GLU A 699 92.72 26.31 22.31
C GLU A 699 91.44 26.03 23.09
N THR A 700 91.49 26.34 24.39
CA THR A 700 90.44 26.22 25.42
C THR A 700 89.94 24.81 25.80
N THR A 701 89.80 24.60 27.10
CA THR A 701 89.43 23.33 27.73
C THR A 701 87.92 23.13 27.80
N ALA A 702 87.48 22.01 27.23
CA ALA A 702 86.31 21.20 27.56
C ALA A 702 85.35 21.63 28.68
N VAL A 703 84.05 21.54 28.36
CA VAL A 703 83.12 20.71 29.15
C VAL A 703 82.47 19.71 28.17
N SER A 704 82.21 18.49 28.64
CA SER A 704 81.65 17.36 27.90
C SER A 704 80.30 16.95 28.47
N GLU A 705 79.35 16.50 27.64
CA GLU A 705 78.21 15.61 27.98
C GLU A 705 77.36 15.39 26.70
N THR A 706 76.61 14.29 26.46
CA THR A 706 76.80 12.84 26.74
C THR A 706 75.76 12.06 25.91
N ALA A 707 76.06 10.78 25.63
CA ALA A 707 75.14 9.64 25.45
C ALA A 707 73.71 9.87 24.89
N ALA A 708 73.45 9.26 23.73
CA ALA A 708 72.13 8.75 23.37
C ALA A 708 71.92 7.32 23.94
N THR A 709 70.64 6.95 24.14
CA THR A 709 70.06 5.58 24.08
C THR A 709 70.70 4.40 24.83
N ALA A 710 69.93 3.84 25.78
CA ALA A 710 69.86 2.41 26.18
C ALA A 710 68.75 2.26 27.26
N GLU A 711 67.92 1.21 27.35
CA GLU A 711 67.73 0.00 26.51
C GLU A 711 66.40 -0.74 26.84
N SER A 712 66.24 -1.95 26.27
CA SER A 712 65.47 -3.13 26.74
C SER A 712 64.00 -3.31 26.28
N THR A 713 63.51 -4.52 25.95
CA THR A 713 64.14 -5.84 25.58
C THR A 713 63.06 -6.82 25.05
N THR A 714 63.40 -7.68 24.06
CA THR A 714 62.90 -9.09 23.82
C THR A 714 61.37 -9.36 23.71
N ALA A 715 60.79 -10.49 23.24
CA ALA A 715 61.10 -11.72 22.46
C ALA A 715 59.73 -12.45 22.19
N SER A 716 59.51 -13.50 21.37
CA SER A 716 60.17 -14.21 20.23
C SER A 716 59.22 -15.32 19.71
N THR A 717 59.58 -16.09 18.65
CA THR A 717 59.06 -17.46 18.28
C THR A 717 57.55 -17.59 17.95
N GLU A 718 56.95 -18.58 17.26
CA GLU A 718 57.27 -19.69 16.30
C GLU A 718 55.88 -20.24 15.78
N ALA A 719 55.67 -21.05 14.73
CA ALA A 719 56.34 -21.36 13.45
C ALA A 719 55.46 -22.34 12.61
N THR A 720 55.73 -22.54 11.30
CA THR A 720 55.25 -23.65 10.40
C THR A 720 53.73 -23.79 10.12
N ALA A 721 53.22 -24.41 9.03
CA ALA A 721 53.79 -24.99 7.79
C ALA A 721 52.77 -24.97 6.62
N SER A 722 53.24 -25.23 5.39
CA SER A 722 52.44 -25.53 4.17
C SER A 722 52.11 -27.05 4.06
N PRO A 723 51.47 -27.64 3.00
CA PRO A 723 51.86 -27.53 1.57
C PRO A 723 50.75 -27.65 0.48
N GLU A 724 51.15 -27.49 -0.79
CA GLU A 724 50.74 -28.26 -2.01
C GLU A 724 49.25 -28.40 -2.47
N SER A 725 48.92 -28.54 -3.77
CA SER A 725 49.70 -28.44 -5.03
C SER A 725 48.79 -28.29 -6.29
N ASN A 726 49.39 -27.88 -7.41
CA ASN A 726 49.24 -28.36 -8.82
C ASN A 726 47.87 -28.73 -9.45
N ALA A 727 47.64 -28.59 -10.77
CA ALA A 727 48.31 -27.80 -11.83
C ALA A 727 47.58 -27.95 -13.19
N SER A 728 47.68 -26.91 -14.06
CA SER A 728 47.60 -26.99 -15.54
C SER A 728 46.23 -27.36 -16.17
N SER A 729 45.98 -27.22 -17.49
CA SER A 729 46.84 -26.85 -18.64
C SER A 729 46.07 -26.13 -19.78
N SER A 730 46.81 -25.64 -20.79
CA SER A 730 46.44 -25.50 -22.23
C SER A 730 45.14 -24.75 -22.62
N GLN A 731 45.20 -23.53 -23.16
CA GLN A 731 45.57 -23.15 -24.56
C GLN A 731 44.47 -23.35 -25.62
N ALA A 732 44.04 -22.23 -26.24
CA ALA A 732 43.76 -22.10 -27.67
C ALA A 732 43.79 -20.60 -28.06
N GLU A 733 44.23 -20.27 -29.27
CA GLU A 733 44.33 -18.89 -29.80
C GLU A 733 43.27 -18.62 -30.87
N ALA A 734 42.73 -17.40 -30.92
CA ALA A 734 42.23 -16.73 -32.13
C ALA A 734 42.04 -15.22 -31.87
N SER A 735 42.06 -14.38 -32.90
CA SER A 735 42.21 -12.92 -32.76
C SER A 735 41.64 -12.12 -33.95
N VAL A 736 41.55 -10.78 -33.81
CA VAL A 736 41.32 -9.75 -34.89
C VAL A 736 39.87 -9.66 -35.40
N SER A 737 39.22 -8.50 -35.59
CA SER A 737 39.43 -7.10 -35.12
C SER A 737 38.16 -6.24 -35.36
N LEU A 738 38.08 -5.06 -34.72
CA LEU A 738 37.12 -3.97 -35.01
C LEU A 738 37.60 -3.14 -36.24
N PRO A 739 36.74 -2.33 -36.92
CA PRO A 739 36.41 -0.97 -36.44
C PRO A 739 34.98 -0.42 -36.74
N SER A 740 34.65 0.70 -36.10
CA SER A 740 33.49 1.62 -36.34
C SER A 740 34.03 3.01 -36.78
N PRO A 741 33.28 4.16 -36.79
CA PRO A 741 31.82 4.44 -36.81
C PRO A 741 31.41 5.49 -37.91
N ASP A 742 30.14 5.95 -37.90
CA ASP A 742 29.55 7.26 -38.38
C ASP A 742 28.14 7.06 -39.01
N SER A 743 27.21 8.03 -39.12
CA SER A 743 26.90 9.30 -38.40
C SER A 743 25.47 9.78 -38.82
N SER A 744 24.92 10.83 -38.18
CA SER A 744 23.86 11.82 -38.63
C SER A 744 22.78 11.43 -39.67
N ASP A 745 21.50 11.86 -39.59
CA ASP A 745 21.09 13.30 -39.63
C ASP A 745 19.56 13.53 -39.37
N SER A 746 19.07 14.78 -39.41
CA SER A 746 17.64 15.18 -39.24
C SER A 746 17.21 16.42 -40.05
N PRO A 747 15.92 16.58 -40.43
CA PRO A 747 15.37 17.88 -40.85
C PRO A 747 14.05 18.31 -40.16
N GLN A 748 13.62 19.56 -40.43
CA GLN A 748 12.64 20.34 -39.64
C GLN A 748 11.23 20.51 -40.28
N ALA A 749 10.34 21.19 -39.55
CA ALA A 749 8.90 21.41 -39.81
C ALA A 749 8.54 22.60 -40.74
N THR A 750 7.25 22.73 -41.06
CA THR A 750 6.59 23.92 -41.67
C THR A 750 5.20 24.17 -41.04
N ALA A 751 4.51 25.28 -41.39
CA ALA A 751 3.46 25.92 -40.57
C ALA A 751 2.06 26.11 -41.25
N ALA A 752 1.11 26.68 -40.49
CA ALA A 752 -0.32 26.83 -40.81
C ALA A 752 -0.71 28.04 -41.68
N PRO A 753 -2.01 28.15 -42.08
CA PRO A 753 -2.83 29.33 -41.72
C PRO A 753 -4.28 28.98 -41.29
N ALA A 754 -5.16 29.98 -41.09
CA ALA A 754 -6.40 29.86 -40.28
C ALA A 754 -7.66 30.63 -40.79
N GLU A 755 -8.80 30.42 -40.08
CA GLU A 755 -10.11 31.15 -40.11
C GLU A 755 -10.99 31.02 -41.39
N PRO A 756 -12.34 31.30 -41.38
CA PRO A 756 -13.04 32.35 -40.62
C PRO A 756 -14.38 31.98 -39.91
N LYS A 757 -15.04 33.03 -39.38
CA LYS A 757 -16.20 33.08 -38.46
C LYS A 757 -17.59 32.97 -39.11
N SER A 758 -18.62 32.73 -38.28
CA SER A 758 -20.02 33.16 -38.49
C SER A 758 -20.66 33.61 -37.16
N THR A 759 -21.76 34.39 -37.19
CA THR A 759 -22.20 35.20 -36.03
C THR A 759 -23.72 35.37 -35.90
N SER A 760 -24.20 35.55 -34.65
CA SER A 760 -25.47 36.20 -34.27
C SER A 760 -26.79 35.43 -34.53
N PRO A 761 -27.94 35.81 -33.92
CA PRO A 761 -28.19 36.94 -33.00
C PRO A 761 -28.76 36.53 -31.62
N ALA A 762 -28.95 37.53 -30.75
CA ALA A 762 -29.66 37.42 -29.47
C ALA A 762 -31.18 37.67 -29.62
N PHE A 763 -31.93 37.54 -28.51
CA PHE A 763 -33.28 38.09 -28.37
C PHE A 763 -33.43 38.76 -26.99
N GLU A 764 -34.18 39.85 -26.94
CA GLU A 764 -34.38 40.71 -25.76
C GLU A 764 -35.77 40.51 -25.15
N SER A 765 -35.90 40.60 -23.82
CA SER A 765 -37.13 41.03 -23.15
C SER A 765 -36.84 41.43 -21.69
N GLU A 766 -36.76 42.74 -21.44
CA GLU A 766 -36.90 43.36 -20.11
C GLU A 766 -38.41 43.61 -19.78
N PRO A 767 -38.80 44.41 -18.77
CA PRO A 767 -38.88 44.00 -17.37
C PRO A 767 -40.23 44.38 -16.69
N GLU A 768 -40.42 43.97 -15.43
CA GLU A 768 -41.26 44.66 -14.42
C GLU A 768 -40.61 44.38 -13.05
N SER A 769 -39.95 45.37 -12.44
CA SER A 769 -40.48 46.30 -11.41
C SER A 769 -40.87 45.58 -10.10
N GLU A 770 -39.98 45.54 -9.11
CA GLU A 770 -39.81 46.58 -8.06
C GLU A 770 -40.77 46.42 -6.86
N GLU A 771 -40.22 46.10 -5.70
CA GLU A 771 -40.21 47.06 -4.59
C GLU A 771 -38.96 46.85 -3.71
N GLU A 772 -38.37 47.94 -3.21
CA GLU A 772 -37.11 47.93 -2.46
C GLU A 772 -37.31 47.63 -0.95
N LEU A 773 -36.22 47.32 -0.23
CA LEU A 773 -35.67 48.29 0.75
C LEU A 773 -34.35 47.82 1.40
N THR A 774 -33.27 48.56 1.10
CA THR A 774 -31.99 48.72 1.85
C THR A 774 -31.31 47.47 2.41
N ASP A 775 -30.21 46.98 1.84
CA ASP A 775 -28.86 47.60 1.72
C ASP A 775 -28.07 47.68 3.06
N SER A 776 -27.02 46.88 3.15
CA SER A 776 -25.68 47.34 3.58
C SER A 776 -24.61 46.28 3.25
N SER A 777 -24.06 46.37 2.04
CA SER A 777 -22.76 45.77 1.67
C SER A 777 -21.60 46.64 2.22
N PRO A 778 -20.33 46.15 2.36
CA PRO A 778 -19.66 45.23 1.43
C PRO A 778 -18.75 44.12 2.04
N SER A 779 -18.08 43.43 1.12
CA SER A 779 -17.45 42.11 1.22
C SER A 779 -15.93 42.07 1.49
N ASN A 780 -15.46 40.88 1.89
CA ASN A 780 -14.14 40.26 1.64
C ASN A 780 -12.86 40.82 2.31
N GLY A 781 -12.06 39.92 2.92
CA GLY A 781 -10.67 40.22 3.33
C GLY A 781 -9.94 39.17 4.20
N THR A 782 -9.34 38.15 3.57
CA THR A 782 -8.09 37.43 3.96
C THR A 782 -7.77 37.05 5.44
N LEU A 783 -7.72 35.74 5.68
CA LEU A 783 -6.64 34.95 6.31
C LEU A 783 -5.67 35.60 7.36
N LEU A 784 -5.76 35.11 8.61
CA LEU A 784 -4.64 34.77 9.54
C LEU A 784 -3.70 35.92 10.05
N PRO A 785 -2.93 35.78 11.17
CA PRO A 785 -2.41 34.55 11.79
C PRO A 785 -2.75 34.30 13.28
N LEU A 786 -2.63 33.02 13.67
CA LEU A 786 -2.59 32.55 15.06
C LEU A 786 -1.19 32.72 15.67
N VAL A 787 -1.05 33.57 16.68
CA VAL A 787 0.13 33.61 17.58
C VAL A 787 -0.37 33.56 19.02
N GLY A 788 -0.57 32.36 19.57
CA GLY A 788 -1.34 32.22 20.82
C GLY A 788 -1.19 30.96 21.68
N LEU A 789 -0.22 30.07 21.43
CA LEU A 789 -0.09 28.79 22.18
C LEU A 789 1.30 28.46 22.76
N ALA A 790 2.26 29.39 22.72
CA ALA A 790 3.59 29.18 23.32
C ALA A 790 3.74 29.68 24.78
N ALA A 791 2.78 30.46 25.29
CA ALA A 791 2.95 31.24 26.53
C ALA A 791 2.61 30.50 27.84
N LEU A 792 1.71 29.51 27.82
CA LEU A 792 1.28 28.83 29.06
C LEU A 792 2.28 27.79 29.57
N SER A 793 2.99 27.10 28.68
CA SER A 793 3.86 25.96 29.02
C SER A 793 5.01 26.34 29.97
N LEU A 794 5.58 27.53 29.79
CA LEU A 794 6.71 28.03 30.59
C LEU A 794 6.32 28.38 32.04
N ILE A 795 5.07 28.78 32.29
CA ILE A 795 4.61 29.17 33.64
C ILE A 795 4.48 27.94 34.54
N VAL A 796 3.98 26.82 34.01
CA VAL A 796 3.82 25.57 34.78
C VAL A 796 5.17 25.02 35.23
N VAL A 797 6.17 24.98 34.33
CA VAL A 797 7.52 24.49 34.64
C VAL A 797 8.18 25.33 35.74
N ALA A 798 8.04 26.67 35.70
CA ALA A 798 8.57 27.56 36.73
C ALA A 798 7.95 27.30 38.12
N VAL A 799 6.62 27.07 38.19
CA VAL A 799 5.92 26.78 39.46
C VAL A 799 6.31 25.41 40.04
N VAL A 800 6.56 24.41 39.20
CA VAL A 800 7.03 23.08 39.64
C VAL A 800 8.46 23.15 40.17
N LEU A 801 9.37 23.80 39.45
CA LEU A 801 10.76 23.98 39.90
C LEU A 801 10.85 24.76 41.21
N TRP A 802 10.08 25.84 41.38
CA TRP A 802 10.02 26.62 42.62
C TRP A 802 9.51 25.81 43.83
N ARG A 803 8.65 24.82 43.60
CA ARG A 803 8.16 23.91 44.66
C ARG A 803 9.16 22.80 45.01
N LEU A 804 9.96 22.33 44.05
CA LEU A 804 10.97 21.28 44.28
C LEU A 804 12.21 21.82 45.02
N VAL A 805 12.69 23.01 44.66
CA VAL A 805 13.85 23.67 45.31
C VAL A 805 13.58 24.02 46.79
N ARG A 806 12.31 23.98 47.24
CA ARG A 806 11.91 24.29 48.62
C ARG A 806 11.72 23.05 49.51
N LYS A 807 12.23 21.89 49.10
CA LYS A 807 12.07 20.60 49.80
C LYS A 807 13.36 19.76 49.94
N TRP A 808 14.52 20.39 49.72
CA TRP A 808 15.87 19.86 49.95
C TRP A 808 16.71 20.91 50.70
#